data_AF-A0A0Q3P0J3-F1
#
_entry.id   AF-A0A0Q3P0J3-F1
#
_cell.length_a   1.000
_cell.length_b   1.000
_cell.length_c   1.000
_cell.angle_alpha   90.00
_cell.angle_beta   90.00
_cell.angle_gamma   90.00
#
_symmetry.space_group_name_H-M   'P 1'
#
loop_
_entity.id
_entity.type
_entity.pdbx_description
1 polymer ?
#
loop_
_entity_poly.entity_id
_entity_poly.type
_entity_poly.pdbx_seq_one_letter_code
_entity_poly.pdbx_strand_id
1 'polypeptide(L)'
;MRIRLARRWTWVRKSCVFLGFLMIAYFVVELSVSSFGASLAGESITKGKWERHFSDRAEAAVDLARPVYDKSAPDPYAPGEWGKPSRLQLSPEEKKQEEDLIEKYAINIYLSDKISLHRHIEDNRLNGCKTKSYNYRKLPTTSVIIAFYNEAWSTLLRTVHSVLETSPSVLLKEIILVDDLSDKVYLKTELEKYISTLKRVRLIRTNKREGLVRARLIGATFATGDVLTFLDCHCECVSGWLEPLLERIAENETVIVCPVIDTIDWKTFEYYMQTAEPMIGGFDWRLTFQWHSVPKHERLRRKSKTDPIRSPTMAGGLFAVSKKYFEYLGTYDTGMDVWGGENLELSFRVWQCGGMLEIHPCSHVGHVFPKRAPYARPNFLQNTARAAEVWMDEYKEHFYNRNPSARKENYGDISERKLLRERLKCKSFNWYLKNIFAELHVPEDRPGWHGAIRSTGIASECLDYALPEHNPTGAHLSLFGCHGQGGNQFFEYTSNKEVRFNSVTELCAEVPEHEDFIGMRSCPKDGSPIPEIIIWHFKEDGTIYHPHSGKCLTAYRTTEGRADVQMRTSTSSLDRFLMVWKLKAQCRAYRFVGHAEAVTSVQYSPDGQLLASASRDRTVRLWIPCIHGESSVLKGHTASVRSVSFSQDGHFLVSASNDKSIKIWSVRHPCLLFSLFQHTHWVCCAKFSPDGRLIASCSEDKSVKIWDTRNKTCIESLLDYEGFANFVDFNPSGTCIASAGSNHVVRLWDIRMNKLLQHYKVHRAGVNCVSFHPSGNYLITASDDGTLKILDVLEGRLIYTLHGHKGPVLSVAFSKKGEKFASGGADAQVLLWKTNFDSWDYKEVLKHHIRRTNLDDPPHLLDIYPRSPHLHGEKIQSVEVNPTFVSNTQALDPPVIEISSSSSFSTPDYVSSEDAQNPPDSVLATSSKRKSENESESAMPNVGKQTGISPSLGNTLEHIVEQLDVLTLTVSILEQRLTLTEDKLKECLENQQKMLLEERQEA
;
A
#
# COMPACT_ATOMS: atom_id res chain seq x y z
N MET A 1 -4.65 35.40 59.62
CA MET A 1 -4.62 35.52 61.10
C MET A 1 -3.83 36.79 61.49
N ARG A 2 -4.01 37.30 62.71
CA ARG A 2 -3.51 38.61 63.20
C ARG A 2 -1.96 38.82 63.13
N ILE A 3 -1.58 40.11 63.16
CA ILE A 3 -0.52 40.76 63.99
C ILE A 3 0.82 41.28 63.35
N ARG A 4 1.12 42.55 63.70
CA ARG A 4 2.40 43.33 63.71
C ARG A 4 3.14 43.68 62.40
N LEU A 5 2.81 44.87 61.86
CA LEU A 5 3.80 45.78 61.25
C LEU A 5 4.76 46.33 62.32
N ALA A 6 6.08 46.25 62.12
CA ALA A 6 7.06 47.01 62.94
C ALA A 6 8.49 47.19 62.32
N ARG A 7 8.74 46.96 61.01
CA ARG A 7 10.14 47.01 60.49
C ARG A 7 10.32 47.31 58.98
N ARG A 8 9.60 48.30 58.40
CA ARG A 8 9.58 48.51 56.92
C ARG A 8 10.06 49.87 56.37
N TRP A 9 10.62 50.77 57.18
CA TRP A 9 10.96 52.15 56.76
C TRP A 9 12.46 52.45 56.50
N THR A 10 13.36 51.48 56.69
CA THR A 10 14.82 51.68 56.48
C THR A 10 15.36 51.23 55.13
N TRP A 11 14.59 50.44 54.35
CA TRP A 11 15.04 49.91 53.05
C TRP A 11 14.74 50.87 51.89
N VAL A 12 13.52 51.41 51.81
CA VAL A 12 13.07 52.31 50.73
C VAL A 12 14.02 53.51 50.56
N ARG A 13 14.46 54.10 51.68
CA ARG A 13 15.38 55.24 51.69
C ARG A 13 16.79 54.94 51.15
N LYS A 14 17.19 53.66 51.04
CA LYS A 14 18.46 53.27 50.39
C LYS A 14 18.31 53.06 48.88
N SER A 15 17.21 52.43 48.44
CA SER A 15 16.97 52.19 47.01
C SER A 15 16.84 53.49 46.19
N CYS A 16 16.17 54.51 46.73
CA CYS A 16 16.01 55.80 46.04
C CYS A 16 17.35 56.54 45.82
N VAL A 17 18.31 56.43 46.75
CA VAL A 17 19.63 57.09 46.62
C VAL A 17 20.45 56.42 45.52
N PHE A 18 20.39 55.09 45.39
CA PHE A 18 21.14 54.35 44.37
C PHE A 18 20.63 54.65 42.94
N LEU A 19 19.31 54.77 42.77
CA LEU A 19 18.68 55.22 41.53
C LEU A 19 19.08 56.66 41.15
N GLY A 20 19.22 57.56 42.13
CA GLY A 20 19.69 58.93 41.88
C GLY A 20 21.10 58.99 41.29
N PHE A 21 22.04 58.19 41.80
CA PHE A 21 23.41 58.13 41.27
C PHE A 21 23.47 57.59 39.83
N LEU A 22 22.64 56.59 39.49
CA LEU A 22 22.57 56.05 38.13
C LEU A 22 22.05 57.08 37.11
N MET A 23 21.04 57.88 37.47
CA MET A 23 20.51 58.93 36.59
C MET A 23 21.52 60.07 36.35
N ILE A 24 22.32 60.42 37.36
CA ILE A 24 23.37 61.44 37.21
C ILE A 24 24.50 60.93 36.30
N ALA A 25 24.91 59.67 36.45
CA ALA A 25 25.92 59.06 35.58
C ALA A 25 25.48 59.02 34.11
N TYR A 26 24.19 58.75 33.85
CA TYR A 26 23.62 58.75 32.49
C TYR A 26 23.69 60.15 31.84
N PHE A 27 23.29 61.20 32.55
CA PHE A 27 23.32 62.57 32.03
C PHE A 27 24.74 63.08 31.71
N VAL A 28 25.75 62.67 32.47
CA VAL A 28 27.15 63.05 32.21
C VAL A 28 27.69 62.42 30.92
N VAL A 29 27.17 61.26 30.49
CA VAL A 29 27.58 60.62 29.24
C VAL A 29 26.98 61.34 28.03
N GLU A 30 25.68 61.68 28.02
CA GLU A 30 25.05 62.36 26.87
C GLU A 30 25.69 63.73 26.58
N LEU A 31 26.02 64.51 27.61
CA LEU A 31 26.70 65.81 27.47
C LEU A 31 28.10 65.74 26.85
N SER A 32 28.68 64.55 26.68
CA SER A 32 30.01 64.39 26.04
C SER A 32 29.94 64.12 24.53
N VAL A 33 28.76 63.79 23.97
CA VAL A 33 28.59 63.37 22.56
C VAL A 33 27.93 64.48 21.71
N SER A 34 27.21 65.42 22.32
CA SER A 34 26.48 66.50 21.62
C SER A 34 27.35 67.69 21.15
N SER A 35 28.67 67.52 21.05
CA SER A 35 29.63 68.61 20.77
C SER A 35 30.43 68.40 19.46
N PHE A 36 29.74 68.35 18.31
CA PHE A 36 30.17 69.01 17.07
C PHE A 36 29.01 69.01 16.05
N GLY A 37 28.33 70.16 15.93
CA GLY A 37 27.13 70.34 15.09
C GLY A 37 27.43 70.67 13.62
N ALA A 38 26.41 70.59 12.77
CA ALA A 38 26.52 70.81 11.33
C ALA A 38 26.54 72.28 10.90
N SER A 39 27.33 72.59 9.88
CA SER A 39 27.44 73.86 9.14
C SER A 39 28.36 73.60 7.93
N LEU A 40 28.18 74.11 6.70
CA LEU A 40 27.14 74.96 6.09
C LEU A 40 26.90 74.47 4.63
N ALA A 41 25.94 75.04 3.90
CA ALA A 41 25.70 74.72 2.49
C ALA A 41 26.28 75.80 1.54
N GLY A 42 27.00 75.33 0.51
CA GLY A 42 27.13 75.89 -0.85
C GLY A 42 27.56 77.36 -1.07
N GLU A 43 28.69 77.56 -1.75
CA GLU A 43 28.73 78.37 -3.00
C GLU A 43 30.00 78.07 -3.83
N SER A 44 30.07 78.59 -5.06
CA SER A 44 31.12 78.27 -6.05
C SER A 44 32.00 79.46 -6.42
N ILE A 45 33.30 79.26 -6.67
CA ILE A 45 34.14 80.16 -7.48
C ILE A 45 35.28 79.36 -8.15
N THR A 46 35.90 79.92 -9.20
CA THR A 46 36.70 79.18 -10.21
C THR A 46 38.18 79.59 -10.28
N LYS A 47 38.96 78.75 -11.01
CA LYS A 47 40.33 78.94 -11.57
C LYS A 47 41.51 78.54 -10.67
N GLY A 48 42.54 77.96 -11.31
CA GLY A 48 43.90 77.88 -10.77
C GLY A 48 44.66 76.58 -11.04
N LYS A 49 45.03 76.28 -12.31
CA LYS A 49 46.04 75.24 -12.58
C LYS A 49 47.39 75.71 -12.04
N TRP A 50 48.05 74.90 -11.22
CA TRP A 50 49.51 74.72 -11.31
C TRP A 50 49.91 73.31 -10.88
N GLU A 51 50.73 72.68 -11.70
CA GLU A 51 51.08 71.26 -11.60
C GLU A 51 52.33 71.08 -10.74
N ARG A 52 52.30 70.12 -9.81
CA ARG A 52 53.50 69.48 -9.27
C ARG A 52 53.28 67.98 -9.23
N HIS A 53 54.06 67.25 -10.03
CA HIS A 53 54.08 65.80 -9.99
C HIS A 53 54.49 65.31 -8.60
N PHE A 54 53.57 64.66 -7.90
CA PHE A 54 53.90 63.47 -7.14
C PHE A 54 53.45 62.25 -7.94
N SER A 55 54.20 61.15 -7.87
CA SER A 55 53.89 59.95 -8.65
C SER A 55 52.86 59.10 -7.92
N ASP A 56 51.60 59.24 -8.31
CA ASP A 56 50.55 58.31 -7.93
C ASP A 56 50.85 56.92 -8.53
N ARG A 57 51.56 56.10 -7.74
CA ARG A 57 51.39 54.65 -7.83
C ARG A 57 49.93 54.39 -7.47
N ALA A 58 49.11 54.11 -8.48
CA ALA A 58 47.74 53.71 -8.27
C ALA A 58 47.71 52.49 -7.32
N GLU A 59 47.13 52.67 -6.13
CA GLU A 59 46.70 51.54 -5.32
C GLU A 59 45.64 50.80 -6.12
N ALA A 60 46.01 49.66 -6.70
CA ALA A 60 45.06 48.79 -7.38
C ALA A 60 43.95 48.43 -6.39
N ALA A 61 42.70 48.77 -6.72
CA ALA A 61 41.57 48.53 -5.84
C ALA A 61 41.50 47.04 -5.50
N VAL A 62 41.81 46.70 -4.25
CA VAL A 62 41.93 45.30 -3.82
C VAL A 62 40.57 44.64 -3.91
N ASP A 63 40.44 43.70 -4.84
CA ASP A 63 39.22 42.90 -4.96
C ASP A 63 39.06 42.00 -3.73
N LEU A 64 38.05 42.32 -2.92
CA LEU A 64 37.71 41.60 -1.70
C LEU A 64 36.83 40.37 -1.96
N ALA A 65 36.28 40.22 -3.17
CA ALA A 65 35.50 39.04 -3.56
C ALA A 65 36.39 37.85 -3.93
N ARG A 66 37.67 38.08 -4.29
CA ARG A 66 38.60 37.05 -4.74
C ARG A 66 38.68 35.87 -3.74
N PRO A 67 38.58 34.60 -4.21
CA PRO A 67 38.63 33.41 -3.37
C PRO A 67 40.01 33.18 -2.73
N VAL A 68 40.13 32.15 -1.87
CA VAL A 68 41.41 31.80 -1.21
C VAL A 68 42.41 31.21 -2.21
N TYR A 69 41.91 30.50 -3.22
CA TYR A 69 42.64 29.99 -4.38
C TYR A 69 41.84 30.30 -5.64
N ASP A 70 42.49 30.73 -6.72
CA ASP A 70 41.83 30.91 -8.01
C ASP A 70 41.80 29.57 -8.76
N LYS A 71 40.68 29.25 -9.43
CA LYS A 71 40.60 28.07 -10.30
C LYS A 71 41.57 28.19 -11.49
N SER A 72 42.06 27.05 -11.98
CA SER A 72 42.66 26.96 -13.30
C SER A 72 41.66 27.37 -14.38
N ALA A 73 42.13 27.74 -15.58
CA ALA A 73 41.22 27.93 -16.71
C ALA A 73 40.41 26.64 -16.97
N PRO A 74 39.10 26.75 -17.30
CA PRO A 74 38.25 25.60 -17.60
C PRO A 74 38.71 24.89 -18.88
N ASP A 75 38.61 23.56 -18.89
CA ASP A 75 38.83 22.74 -20.09
C ASP A 75 37.49 22.20 -20.61
N PRO A 76 36.94 22.73 -21.72
CA PRO A 76 35.67 22.29 -22.28
C PRO A 76 35.60 20.82 -22.69
N TYR A 77 36.74 20.12 -22.77
CA TYR A 77 36.83 18.70 -23.11
C TYR A 77 37.04 17.80 -21.89
N ALA A 78 37.28 18.35 -20.69
CA ALA A 78 37.46 17.58 -19.48
C ALA A 78 36.13 16.96 -18.99
N PRO A 79 36.13 15.71 -18.47
CA PRO A 79 34.95 15.09 -17.90
C PRO A 79 34.33 15.95 -16.78
N GLY A 80 33.03 16.20 -16.89
CA GLY A 80 32.22 16.87 -15.88
C GLY A 80 32.36 18.39 -15.81
N GLU A 81 33.15 19.03 -16.68
CA GLU A 81 33.33 20.49 -16.69
C GLU A 81 31.98 21.21 -16.89
N TRP A 82 31.83 22.36 -16.24
CA TRP A 82 30.57 23.13 -16.14
C TRP A 82 29.40 22.42 -15.42
N GLY A 83 29.62 21.22 -14.87
CA GLY A 83 28.57 20.40 -14.24
C GLY A 83 27.81 19.51 -15.23
N LYS A 84 28.33 19.29 -16.45
CA LYS A 84 27.64 18.52 -17.50
C LYS A 84 27.66 17.00 -17.24
N PRO A 85 26.63 16.25 -17.69
CA PRO A 85 26.57 14.80 -17.51
C PRO A 85 27.74 14.11 -18.20
N SER A 86 28.45 13.28 -17.45
CA SER A 86 29.59 12.52 -17.96
C SER A 86 29.27 11.03 -18.08
N ARG A 87 29.74 10.42 -19.16
CA ARG A 87 29.63 8.99 -19.44
C ARG A 87 30.94 8.54 -20.09
N LEU A 88 31.55 7.50 -19.53
CA LEU A 88 32.78 6.92 -20.07
C LEU A 88 32.44 5.74 -20.97
N GLN A 89 33.28 5.48 -21.98
CA GLN A 89 33.28 4.22 -22.71
C GLN A 89 34.30 3.32 -22.01
N LEU A 90 33.81 2.29 -21.31
CA LEU A 90 34.61 1.42 -20.44
C LEU A 90 34.79 0.03 -21.06
N SER A 91 35.93 -0.61 -20.80
CA SER A 91 36.09 -2.05 -21.04
C SER A 91 35.18 -2.88 -20.12
N PRO A 92 34.97 -4.19 -20.39
CA PRO A 92 34.24 -5.07 -19.47
C PRO A 92 34.84 -5.10 -18.04
N GLU A 93 36.17 -5.04 -17.95
CA GLU A 93 36.92 -5.02 -16.68
C GLU A 93 36.77 -3.69 -15.96
N GLU A 94 36.85 -2.57 -16.68
CA GLU A 94 36.63 -1.22 -16.12
C GLU A 94 35.19 -1.01 -15.68
N LYS A 95 34.21 -1.53 -16.45
CA LYS A 95 32.78 -1.49 -16.08
C LYS A 95 32.53 -2.30 -14.80
N LYS A 96 33.21 -3.43 -14.60
CA LYS A 96 33.15 -4.14 -13.32
C LYS A 96 33.71 -3.29 -12.17
N GLN A 97 34.82 -2.58 -12.37
CA GLN A 97 35.36 -1.67 -11.35
C GLN A 97 34.39 -0.50 -11.03
N GLU A 98 33.67 0.02 -12.03
CA GLU A 98 32.59 0.98 -11.84
C GLU A 98 31.45 0.38 -10.98
N GLU A 99 31.01 -0.83 -11.29
CA GLU A 99 29.93 -1.53 -10.57
C GLU A 99 30.34 -1.88 -9.12
N ASP A 100 31.54 -2.42 -8.89
CA ASP A 100 32.11 -2.72 -7.57
C ASP A 100 32.20 -1.44 -6.69
N LEU A 101 32.55 -0.29 -7.29
CA LEU A 101 32.63 1.00 -6.58
C LEU A 101 31.25 1.60 -6.30
N ILE A 102 30.30 1.50 -7.24
CA ILE A 102 28.91 1.92 -7.04
C ILE A 102 28.25 1.11 -5.94
N GLU A 103 28.51 -0.20 -5.85
CA GLU A 103 27.95 -1.02 -4.77
C GLU A 103 28.46 -0.55 -3.40
N LYS A 104 29.77 -0.29 -3.31
CA LYS A 104 30.50 0.04 -2.09
C LYS A 104 30.21 1.43 -1.53
N TYR A 105 30.06 2.44 -2.38
CA TYR A 105 29.87 3.85 -1.97
C TYR A 105 28.46 4.39 -2.26
N ALA A 106 27.61 3.64 -2.98
CA ALA A 106 26.32 4.11 -3.52
C ALA A 106 26.42 5.34 -4.45
N ILE A 107 27.62 5.63 -4.95
CA ILE A 107 27.99 6.74 -5.82
C ILE A 107 28.99 6.20 -6.85
N ASN A 108 28.97 6.70 -8.09
CA ASN A 108 29.93 6.37 -9.14
C ASN A 108 31.29 7.03 -8.87
N ILE A 109 32.04 6.47 -7.93
CA ILE A 109 33.39 6.94 -7.58
C ILE A 109 34.37 6.71 -8.74
N TYR A 110 34.19 5.69 -9.57
CA TYR A 110 35.01 5.48 -10.77
C TYR A 110 34.96 6.70 -11.69
N LEU A 111 33.76 7.23 -11.96
CA LEU A 111 33.59 8.47 -12.72
C LEU A 111 34.10 9.70 -11.95
N SER A 112 33.80 9.80 -10.65
CA SER A 112 34.28 10.90 -9.80
C SER A 112 35.81 11.02 -9.83
N ASP A 113 36.55 9.92 -9.88
CA ASP A 113 38.01 9.90 -9.92
C ASP A 113 38.59 10.31 -11.29
N LYS A 114 37.75 10.42 -12.34
CA LYS A 114 38.13 11.01 -13.65
C LYS A 114 37.70 12.47 -13.81
N ILE A 115 36.79 12.98 -12.98
CA ILE A 115 36.31 14.36 -13.00
C ILE A 115 37.25 15.26 -12.18
N SER A 116 37.59 16.44 -12.69
CA SER A 116 38.49 17.38 -11.99
C SER A 116 38.02 17.69 -10.57
N LEU A 117 38.95 17.75 -9.62
CA LEU A 117 38.70 18.24 -8.25
C LEU A 117 38.43 19.76 -8.23
N HIS A 118 38.76 20.45 -9.32
CA HIS A 118 38.71 21.90 -9.47
C HIS A 118 37.64 22.37 -10.48
N ARG A 119 36.73 21.48 -10.90
CA ARG A 119 35.76 21.78 -11.98
C ARG A 119 34.89 23.00 -11.69
N HIS A 120 34.43 23.62 -12.75
CA HIS A 120 33.49 24.74 -12.76
C HIS A 120 32.05 24.22 -12.77
N ILE A 121 31.14 25.01 -12.23
CA ILE A 121 29.68 24.83 -12.36
C ILE A 121 29.14 26.06 -13.10
N GLU A 122 28.24 25.85 -14.06
CA GLU A 122 27.64 26.96 -14.83
C GLU A 122 26.69 27.79 -13.95
N ASP A 123 26.99 29.08 -13.74
CA ASP A 123 26.11 29.98 -12.99
C ASP A 123 24.88 30.36 -13.82
N ASN A 124 23.86 29.51 -13.75
CA ASN A 124 22.51 29.74 -14.25
C ASN A 124 21.54 30.35 -13.20
N ARG A 125 22.04 30.92 -12.09
CA ARG A 125 21.18 31.57 -11.08
C ARG A 125 20.40 32.77 -11.64
N LEU A 126 19.33 33.14 -10.95
CA LEU A 126 18.53 34.34 -11.23
C LEU A 126 19.41 35.59 -11.40
N ASN A 127 19.17 36.38 -12.45
CA ASN A 127 20.00 37.56 -12.77
C ASN A 127 20.10 38.56 -11.60
N GLY A 128 19.06 38.69 -10.78
CA GLY A 128 19.08 39.55 -9.58
C GLY A 128 20.06 39.10 -8.49
N CYS A 129 20.48 37.83 -8.47
CA CYS A 129 21.56 37.34 -7.61
C CYS A 129 22.93 37.74 -8.17
N LYS A 130 23.11 37.61 -9.49
CA LYS A 130 24.36 37.94 -10.21
C LYS A 130 24.69 39.44 -10.18
N THR A 131 23.67 40.29 -10.10
CA THR A 131 23.83 41.75 -10.00
C THR A 131 23.89 42.27 -8.56
N LYS A 132 23.78 41.41 -7.54
CA LYS A 132 23.80 41.82 -6.14
C LYS A 132 25.25 42.01 -5.66
N SER A 133 25.55 43.17 -5.10
CA SER A 133 26.87 43.52 -4.57
C SER A 133 26.87 43.57 -3.04
N TYR A 134 27.97 43.12 -2.44
CA TYR A 134 28.08 42.91 -0.99
C TYR A 134 29.15 43.81 -0.36
N ASN A 135 28.91 44.25 0.88
CA ASN A 135 29.91 45.02 1.64
C ASN A 135 30.84 44.10 2.43
N TYR A 136 31.82 43.51 1.73
CA TYR A 136 32.80 42.54 2.26
C TYR A 136 33.52 42.97 3.55
N ARG A 137 33.61 44.28 3.86
CA ARG A 137 34.22 44.79 5.10
C ARG A 137 33.28 44.79 6.32
N LYS A 138 31.99 44.51 6.13
CA LYS A 138 30.97 44.45 7.18
C LYS A 138 30.39 43.05 7.39
N LEU A 139 30.63 42.11 6.48
CA LEU A 139 30.16 40.74 6.62
C LEU A 139 30.94 40.00 7.72
N PRO A 140 30.29 39.10 8.48
CA PRO A 140 30.95 38.25 9.47
C PRO A 140 31.92 37.26 8.81
N THR A 141 32.91 36.80 9.56
CA THR A 141 33.77 35.69 9.10
C THR A 141 33.12 34.34 9.39
N THR A 142 33.45 33.30 8.60
CA THR A 142 32.93 31.95 8.82
C THR A 142 33.99 30.88 8.95
N SER A 143 33.78 29.93 9.87
CA SER A 143 34.43 28.63 9.85
C SER A 143 33.50 27.64 9.12
N VAL A 144 33.97 27.07 8.01
CA VAL A 144 33.26 25.99 7.32
C VAL A 144 33.59 24.67 8.01
N ILE A 145 32.58 23.86 8.32
CA ILE A 145 32.72 22.59 9.05
C ILE A 145 32.21 21.46 8.17
N ILE A 146 33.10 20.51 7.87
CA ILE A 146 32.82 19.32 7.05
C ILE A 146 33.13 18.08 7.89
N ALA A 147 32.10 17.39 8.35
CA ALA A 147 32.25 16.09 9.00
C ALA A 147 32.21 14.99 7.95
N PHE A 148 33.08 13.98 8.06
CA PHE A 148 33.15 12.86 7.12
C PHE A 148 33.42 11.52 7.82
N TYR A 149 32.86 10.46 7.25
CA TYR A 149 33.15 9.08 7.62
C TYR A 149 33.20 8.23 6.35
N ASN A 150 34.34 7.59 6.09
CA ASN A 150 34.53 6.67 4.96
C ASN A 150 34.23 7.25 3.56
N GLU A 151 34.21 8.57 3.43
CA GLU A 151 33.99 9.29 2.17
C GLU A 151 35.07 8.96 1.14
N ALA A 152 34.72 9.02 -0.15
CA ALA A 152 35.71 8.82 -1.21
C ALA A 152 36.68 10.00 -1.34
N TRP A 153 37.87 9.72 -1.88
CA TRP A 153 38.94 10.71 -1.98
C TRP A 153 38.57 11.90 -2.88
N SER A 154 38.00 11.63 -4.06
CA SER A 154 37.67 12.68 -5.04
C SER A 154 36.48 13.55 -4.61
N THR A 155 35.44 12.99 -4.00
CA THR A 155 34.29 13.75 -3.46
C THR A 155 34.71 14.64 -2.29
N LEU A 156 35.46 14.10 -1.33
CA LEU A 156 35.97 14.88 -0.18
C LEU A 156 36.85 16.04 -0.64
N LEU A 157 37.83 15.80 -1.51
CA LEU A 157 38.75 16.85 -1.96
C LEU A 157 38.10 17.85 -2.91
N ARG A 158 37.18 17.43 -3.79
CA ARG A 158 36.39 18.35 -4.62
C ARG A 158 35.55 19.29 -3.75
N THR A 159 35.00 18.80 -2.64
CA THR A 159 34.31 19.65 -1.65
C THR A 159 35.26 20.68 -1.04
N VAL A 160 36.45 20.27 -0.59
CA VAL A 160 37.44 21.18 0.01
C VAL A 160 37.92 22.26 -0.96
N HIS A 161 38.28 21.87 -2.19
CA HIS A 161 38.70 22.81 -3.23
C HIS A 161 37.57 23.73 -3.66
N SER A 162 36.36 23.20 -3.89
CA SER A 162 35.18 24.00 -4.22
C SER A 162 34.92 25.09 -3.18
N VAL A 163 35.03 24.80 -1.89
CA VAL A 163 34.93 25.83 -0.82
C VAL A 163 36.07 26.85 -0.91
N LEU A 164 37.33 26.41 -1.03
CA LEU A 164 38.50 27.30 -1.14
C LEU A 164 38.46 28.24 -2.37
N GLU A 165 37.86 27.76 -3.46
CA GLU A 165 37.85 28.39 -4.79
C GLU A 165 36.60 29.25 -5.06
N THR A 166 35.55 29.14 -4.22
CA THR A 166 34.31 29.92 -4.37
C THR A 166 34.02 30.85 -3.18
N SER A 167 34.71 30.67 -2.06
CA SER A 167 34.50 31.46 -0.84
C SER A 167 35.48 32.65 -0.78
N PRO A 168 34.99 33.90 -0.71
CA PRO A 168 35.85 35.09 -0.67
C PRO A 168 36.90 35.06 0.45
N SER A 169 38.14 35.40 0.10
CA SER A 169 39.32 35.26 0.96
C SER A 169 39.33 36.15 2.21
N VAL A 170 38.43 37.13 2.30
CA VAL A 170 38.22 37.95 3.52
C VAL A 170 37.15 37.38 4.46
N LEU A 171 36.30 36.46 3.99
CA LEU A 171 35.17 35.91 4.75
C LEU A 171 35.46 34.51 5.30
N LEU A 172 36.11 33.64 4.52
CA LEU A 172 36.43 32.27 4.93
C LEU A 172 37.58 32.25 5.95
N LYS A 173 37.27 32.14 7.25
CA LYS A 173 38.23 32.06 8.35
C LYS A 173 39.10 30.80 8.22
N GLU A 174 38.44 29.65 8.08
CA GLU A 174 39.03 28.32 8.10
C GLU A 174 38.04 27.26 7.59
N ILE A 175 38.57 26.13 7.12
CA ILE A 175 37.83 24.90 6.86
C ILE A 175 38.25 23.87 7.91
N ILE A 176 37.30 23.35 8.67
CA ILE A 176 37.51 22.33 9.70
C ILE A 176 36.93 21.01 9.20
N LEU A 177 37.82 20.10 8.84
CA LEU A 177 37.51 18.72 8.50
C LEU A 177 37.44 17.89 9.80
N VAL A 178 36.42 17.06 9.96
CA VAL A 178 36.26 16.17 11.13
C VAL A 178 36.12 14.73 10.66
N ASP A 179 37.16 13.93 10.85
CA ASP A 179 37.18 12.48 10.62
C ASP A 179 36.45 11.77 11.78
N ASP A 180 35.20 11.35 11.54
CA ASP A 180 34.36 10.59 12.46
C ASP A 180 34.74 9.09 12.45
N LEU A 181 36.00 8.82 12.83
CA LEU A 181 36.62 7.49 12.88
C LEU A 181 36.47 6.65 11.58
N SER A 182 36.86 7.21 10.44
CA SER A 182 36.93 6.47 9.16
C SER A 182 37.93 5.30 9.24
N ASP A 183 37.67 4.21 8.51
CA ASP A 183 38.59 3.06 8.39
C ASP A 183 39.51 3.14 7.14
N LYS A 184 39.14 3.95 6.14
CA LYS A 184 39.83 4.00 4.84
C LYS A 184 41.26 4.54 4.99
N VAL A 185 42.25 3.79 4.49
CA VAL A 185 43.68 4.10 4.63
C VAL A 185 44.05 5.48 4.06
N TYR A 186 43.52 5.84 2.89
CA TYR A 186 43.77 7.14 2.24
C TYR A 186 43.27 8.34 3.08
N LEU A 187 42.26 8.15 3.93
CA LEU A 187 41.77 9.21 4.84
C LEU A 187 42.71 9.45 6.04
N LYS A 188 43.77 8.66 6.21
CA LYS A 188 44.76 8.79 7.29
C LYS A 188 45.96 9.64 6.84
N THR A 189 47.16 9.08 6.77
CA THR A 189 48.42 9.81 6.52
C THR A 189 48.45 10.52 5.16
N GLU A 190 47.76 9.98 4.16
CA GLU A 190 47.71 10.55 2.80
C GLU A 190 46.88 11.84 2.76
N LEU A 191 45.69 11.84 3.38
CA LEU A 191 44.87 13.05 3.56
C LEU A 191 45.63 14.15 4.32
N GLU A 192 46.29 13.81 5.43
CA GLU A 192 47.10 14.76 6.22
C GLU A 192 48.22 15.38 5.37
N LYS A 193 48.95 14.55 4.62
CA LYS A 193 50.01 15.00 3.70
C LYS A 193 49.44 15.95 2.64
N TYR A 194 48.29 15.62 2.05
CA TYR A 194 47.65 16.45 1.01
C TYR A 194 47.24 17.81 1.56
N ILE A 195 46.42 17.83 2.61
CA ILE A 195 45.87 19.09 3.17
C ILE A 195 46.92 19.96 3.85
N SER A 196 48.09 19.42 4.22
CA SER A 196 49.22 20.22 4.75
C SER A 196 49.70 21.32 3.79
N THR A 197 49.40 21.18 2.50
CA THR A 197 49.69 22.18 1.46
C THR A 197 48.63 23.29 1.35
N LEU A 198 47.46 23.09 1.96
CA LEU A 198 46.28 23.95 1.80
C LEU A 198 46.16 24.96 2.94
N LYS A 199 46.14 26.26 2.59
CA LYS A 199 45.98 27.35 3.55
C LYS A 199 44.58 27.29 4.18
N ARG A 200 44.53 27.54 5.49
CA ARG A 200 43.29 27.62 6.31
C ARG A 200 42.51 26.31 6.45
N VAL A 201 43.01 25.17 5.95
CA VAL A 201 42.43 23.85 6.21
C VAL A 201 42.97 23.30 7.52
N ARG A 202 42.10 22.75 8.37
CA ARG A 202 42.41 22.07 9.63
C ARG A 202 41.73 20.70 9.61
N LEU A 203 42.40 19.66 10.11
CA LEU A 203 41.82 18.34 10.31
C LEU A 203 41.78 18.01 11.80
N ILE A 204 40.65 17.46 12.23
CA ILE A 204 40.38 16.93 13.56
C ILE A 204 39.95 15.47 13.36
N ARG A 205 40.39 14.57 14.25
CA ARG A 205 39.98 13.16 14.24
C ARG A 205 39.31 12.82 15.56
N THR A 206 38.21 12.07 15.51
CA THR A 206 37.60 11.50 16.71
C THR A 206 38.37 10.27 17.19
N ASN A 207 38.32 9.96 18.48
CA ASN A 207 38.96 8.77 19.07
C ASN A 207 38.01 7.56 19.16
N LYS A 208 36.71 7.77 18.93
CA LYS A 208 35.65 6.77 18.83
C LYS A 208 34.70 7.18 17.72
N ARG A 209 33.76 6.31 17.34
CA ARG A 209 32.67 6.71 16.44
C ARG A 209 31.73 7.65 17.19
N GLU A 210 31.63 8.88 16.73
CA GLU A 210 30.80 9.94 17.32
C GLU A 210 29.45 10.06 16.59
N GLY A 211 29.44 9.84 15.27
CA GLY A 211 28.27 10.11 14.44
C GLY A 211 28.18 11.58 14.03
N LEU A 212 27.37 11.85 13.00
CA LEU A 212 27.33 13.12 12.29
C LEU A 212 27.06 14.33 13.20
N VAL A 213 26.14 14.17 14.15
CA VAL A 213 25.77 15.20 15.13
C VAL A 213 26.96 15.57 16.01
N ARG A 214 27.55 14.59 16.70
CA ARG A 214 28.67 14.81 17.63
C ARG A 214 29.94 15.23 16.90
N ALA A 215 30.20 14.74 15.69
CA ALA A 215 31.30 15.21 14.84
C ALA A 215 31.15 16.70 14.43
N ARG A 216 29.94 17.14 14.01
CA ARG A 216 29.66 18.56 13.74
C ARG A 216 29.83 19.43 15.00
N LEU A 217 29.44 18.94 16.18
CA LEU A 217 29.66 19.64 17.46
C LEU A 217 31.14 19.80 17.82
N ILE A 218 31.97 18.79 17.56
CA ILE A 218 33.43 18.89 17.71
C ILE A 218 33.97 19.99 16.80
N GLY A 219 33.59 20.00 15.51
CA GLY A 219 33.98 21.06 14.57
C GLY A 219 33.56 22.46 15.04
N ALA A 220 32.33 22.61 15.53
CA ALA A 220 31.80 23.87 16.06
C ALA A 220 32.55 24.37 17.31
N THR A 221 33.01 23.45 18.16
CA THR A 221 33.80 23.76 19.36
C THR A 221 35.14 24.39 18.97
N PHE A 222 35.82 23.84 17.97
CA PHE A 222 37.13 24.31 17.50
C PHE A 222 37.09 25.48 16.49
N ALA A 223 35.90 25.90 16.06
CA ALA A 223 35.68 27.02 15.13
C ALA A 223 35.95 28.40 15.77
N THR A 224 36.56 29.31 15.00
CA THR A 224 36.98 30.66 15.42
C THR A 224 36.39 31.79 14.58
N GLY A 225 35.58 31.48 13.57
CA GLY A 225 34.76 32.44 12.83
C GLY A 225 33.48 32.80 13.59
N ASP A 226 32.87 33.92 13.20
CA ASP A 226 31.64 34.45 13.79
C ASP A 226 30.42 33.58 13.42
N VAL A 227 30.41 33.04 12.20
CA VAL A 227 29.39 32.15 11.64
C VAL A 227 29.94 30.74 11.46
N LEU A 228 29.17 29.74 11.89
CA LEU A 228 29.39 28.34 11.55
C LEU A 228 28.66 28.04 10.24
N THR A 229 29.37 27.55 9.23
CA THR A 229 28.75 27.07 7.98
C THR A 229 29.01 25.57 7.86
N PHE A 230 27.97 24.75 8.03
CA PHE A 230 28.06 23.32 7.87
C PHE A 230 27.86 22.93 6.41
N LEU A 231 28.65 21.98 5.93
CA LEU A 231 28.52 21.30 4.64
C LEU A 231 28.81 19.81 4.83
N ASP A 232 28.25 18.97 3.97
CA ASP A 232 28.59 17.54 3.91
C ASP A 232 29.72 17.29 2.91
N CYS A 233 30.42 16.15 3.05
CA CYS A 233 31.70 15.87 2.39
C CYS A 233 31.64 15.45 0.91
N HIS A 234 30.49 15.65 0.26
CA HIS A 234 30.23 15.40 -1.15
C HIS A 234 29.38 16.53 -1.75
N CYS A 235 29.87 17.76 -1.62
CA CYS A 235 29.20 18.99 -2.07
C CYS A 235 30.05 19.81 -3.04
N GLU A 236 29.40 20.55 -3.95
CA GLU A 236 30.05 21.49 -4.87
C GLU A 236 29.33 22.84 -4.87
N CYS A 237 30.05 23.89 -4.51
CA CYS A 237 29.51 25.24 -4.33
C CYS A 237 29.51 26.03 -5.65
N VAL A 238 28.49 26.87 -5.86
CA VAL A 238 28.43 27.84 -6.98
C VAL A 238 29.17 29.13 -6.58
N SER A 239 29.80 29.81 -7.54
CA SER A 239 30.49 31.09 -7.31
C SER A 239 29.60 32.13 -6.63
N GLY A 240 30.03 32.70 -5.50
CA GLY A 240 29.22 33.67 -4.74
C GLY A 240 28.02 33.04 -4.00
N TRP A 241 28.18 31.80 -3.50
CA TRP A 241 27.19 31.12 -2.66
C TRP A 241 27.20 31.61 -1.21
N LEU A 242 28.31 32.16 -0.72
CA LEU A 242 28.54 32.34 0.71
C LEU A 242 28.04 33.71 1.21
N GLU A 243 28.26 34.77 0.43
CA GLU A 243 27.86 36.14 0.75
C GLU A 243 26.36 36.30 1.04
N PRO A 244 25.41 35.68 0.30
CA PRO A 244 23.99 35.73 0.64
C PRO A 244 23.69 35.18 2.05
N LEU A 245 24.40 34.13 2.49
CA LEU A 245 24.21 33.53 3.81
C LEU A 245 24.75 34.46 4.90
N LEU A 246 25.97 34.97 4.72
CA LEU A 246 26.65 35.80 5.70
C LEU A 246 26.03 37.20 5.82
N GLU A 247 25.54 37.78 4.72
CA GLU A 247 24.78 39.04 4.76
C GLU A 247 23.48 38.87 5.54
N ARG A 248 22.74 37.79 5.30
CA ARG A 248 21.46 37.55 5.97
C ARG A 248 21.61 37.34 7.48
N ILE A 249 22.70 36.70 7.93
CA ILE A 249 23.03 36.56 9.35
C ILE A 249 23.54 37.89 9.94
N ALA A 250 24.18 38.75 9.13
CA ALA A 250 24.56 40.10 9.55
C ALA A 250 23.35 41.05 9.72
N GLU A 251 22.28 40.87 8.94
CA GLU A 251 21.00 41.56 9.13
C GLU A 251 20.29 41.10 10.42
N ASN A 252 20.32 39.79 10.72
CA ASN A 252 19.72 39.24 11.92
C ASN A 252 20.44 37.96 12.39
N GLU A 253 21.09 38.05 13.56
CA GLU A 253 21.85 36.95 14.16
C GLU A 253 21.00 35.73 14.53
N THR A 254 19.67 35.88 14.67
CA THR A 254 18.75 34.80 15.07
C THR A 254 18.21 33.98 13.88
N VAL A 255 18.80 34.10 12.69
CA VAL A 255 18.40 33.35 11.49
C VAL A 255 19.37 32.21 11.23
N ILE A 256 18.84 31.01 10.96
CA ILE A 256 19.59 29.93 10.30
C ILE A 256 19.27 30.01 8.81
N VAL A 257 20.31 30.08 7.98
CA VAL A 257 20.18 30.27 6.53
C VAL A 257 20.75 29.07 5.79
N CYS A 258 19.91 28.39 5.00
CA CYS A 258 20.31 27.31 4.11
C CYS A 258 20.60 27.84 2.69
N PRO A 259 21.56 27.24 1.97
CA PRO A 259 21.59 27.35 0.52
C PRO A 259 20.37 26.65 -0.09
N VAL A 260 20.09 26.94 -1.36
CA VAL A 260 19.38 25.99 -2.21
C VAL A 260 20.29 24.78 -2.41
N ILE A 261 19.78 23.61 -2.06
CA ILE A 261 20.50 22.35 -2.25
C ILE A 261 20.15 21.81 -3.64
N ASP A 262 21.12 21.83 -4.54
CA ASP A 262 20.96 21.31 -5.90
C ASP A 262 21.36 19.82 -5.95
N THR A 263 20.78 19.06 -6.88
CA THR A 263 21.12 17.64 -7.03
C THR A 263 22.35 17.48 -7.92
N ILE A 264 23.42 16.88 -7.38
CA ILE A 264 24.47 16.28 -8.21
C ILE A 264 24.12 14.80 -8.39
N ASP A 265 24.02 14.36 -9.64
CA ASP A 265 23.66 12.99 -9.97
C ASP A 265 24.76 12.00 -9.56
N TRP A 266 24.42 11.00 -8.74
CA TRP A 266 25.40 10.03 -8.23
C TRP A 266 26.01 9.12 -9.29
N LYS A 267 25.43 9.03 -10.51
CA LYS A 267 25.88 8.14 -11.58
C LYS A 267 26.67 8.85 -12.67
N THR A 268 26.30 10.09 -13.00
CA THR A 268 26.81 10.89 -14.13
C THR A 268 27.52 12.18 -13.71
N PHE A 269 27.41 12.57 -12.43
CA PHE A 269 27.91 13.82 -11.85
C PHE A 269 27.40 15.10 -12.55
N GLU A 270 26.25 15.01 -13.21
CA GLU A 270 25.47 16.16 -13.70
C GLU A 270 24.99 17.03 -12.54
N TYR A 271 25.05 18.36 -12.70
CA TYR A 271 24.63 19.34 -11.70
C TYR A 271 23.27 19.95 -12.08
N TYR A 272 22.19 19.51 -11.42
CA TYR A 272 20.84 19.99 -11.66
C TYR A 272 20.53 21.24 -10.83
N MET A 273 20.97 22.42 -11.30
CA MET A 273 20.71 23.67 -10.58
C MET A 273 19.25 24.14 -10.71
N GLN A 274 18.62 24.48 -9.58
CA GLN A 274 17.27 25.04 -9.52
C GLN A 274 17.25 26.50 -10.00
N THR A 275 17.06 26.71 -11.30
CA THR A 275 16.96 28.06 -11.93
C THR A 275 15.62 28.78 -11.70
N ALA A 276 14.63 28.07 -11.14
CA ALA A 276 13.27 28.54 -10.88
C ALA A 276 13.13 29.08 -9.43
N GLU A 277 11.91 29.06 -8.88
CA GLU A 277 11.72 29.20 -7.44
C GLU A 277 12.03 27.85 -6.78
N PRO A 278 12.94 27.80 -5.77
CA PRO A 278 13.38 26.53 -5.19
C PRO A 278 12.32 25.90 -4.28
N MET A 279 12.45 24.60 -4.06
CA MET A 279 11.66 23.86 -3.07
C MET A 279 12.07 24.25 -1.64
N ILE A 280 11.13 24.11 -0.70
CA ILE A 280 11.36 24.33 0.74
C ILE A 280 11.10 23.06 1.54
N GLY A 281 11.65 23.01 2.75
CA GLY A 281 11.57 21.86 3.64
C GLY A 281 10.31 21.81 4.49
N GLY A 282 9.67 20.65 4.55
CA GLY A 282 8.68 20.26 5.56
C GLY A 282 8.96 18.86 6.09
N PHE A 283 7.90 18.16 6.50
CA PHE A 283 7.96 16.79 7.01
C PHE A 283 6.61 16.08 6.82
N ASP A 284 6.62 14.75 6.76
CA ASP A 284 5.41 13.93 6.86
C ASP A 284 5.15 13.48 8.31
N TRP A 285 3.96 12.93 8.58
CA TRP A 285 3.64 12.44 9.93
C TRP A 285 4.40 11.17 10.35
N ARG A 286 5.28 10.60 9.50
CA ARG A 286 6.31 9.64 9.93
C ARG A 286 7.60 10.31 10.43
N LEU A 287 7.64 11.65 10.45
CA LEU A 287 8.80 12.49 10.75
C LEU A 287 9.99 12.20 9.83
N THR A 288 9.70 11.97 8.55
CA THR A 288 10.70 12.07 7.48
C THR A 288 10.70 13.48 6.91
N PHE A 289 11.87 13.97 6.51
CA PHE A 289 11.99 15.25 5.81
C PHE A 289 11.36 15.15 4.42
N GLN A 290 10.62 16.18 4.00
CA GLN A 290 9.95 16.24 2.70
C GLN A 290 10.15 17.59 2.01
N TRP A 291 10.21 17.60 0.68
CA TRP A 291 10.28 18.82 -0.13
C TRP A 291 8.88 19.27 -0.56
N HIS A 292 8.59 20.57 -0.42
CA HIS A 292 7.32 21.17 -0.84
C HIS A 292 7.54 22.47 -1.63
N SER A 293 6.60 22.81 -2.50
CA SER A 293 6.60 24.11 -3.18
C SER A 293 6.28 25.25 -2.20
N VAL A 294 6.93 26.41 -2.36
CA VAL A 294 6.64 27.63 -1.55
C VAL A 294 5.13 27.90 -1.47
N PRO A 295 4.54 28.20 -0.30
CA PRO A 295 3.13 28.51 -0.19
C PRO A 295 2.79 29.90 -0.74
N LYS A 296 1.51 30.13 -1.09
CA LYS A 296 1.06 31.42 -1.66
C LYS A 296 1.29 32.60 -0.71
N HIS A 297 1.14 32.39 0.60
CA HIS A 297 1.32 33.45 1.59
C HIS A 297 2.78 33.94 1.65
N GLU A 298 3.74 33.03 1.59
CA GLU A 298 5.18 33.34 1.64
C GLU A 298 5.66 33.98 0.33
N ARG A 299 5.12 33.58 -0.83
CA ARG A 299 5.34 34.31 -2.09
C ARG A 299 4.92 35.77 -2.02
N LEU A 300 3.80 36.07 -1.36
CA LEU A 300 3.27 37.43 -1.21
C LEU A 300 4.01 38.26 -0.14
N ARG A 301 4.74 37.62 0.78
CA ARG A 301 5.61 38.30 1.76
C ARG A 301 6.87 38.87 1.12
N ARG A 302 7.39 38.21 0.08
CA ARG A 302 8.66 38.51 -0.57
C ARG A 302 8.50 39.66 -1.59
N LYS A 303 9.46 40.57 -1.64
CA LYS A 303 9.50 41.72 -2.58
C LYS A 303 10.15 41.31 -3.90
N SER A 304 11.15 40.43 -3.85
CA SER A 304 11.85 39.87 -5.00
C SER A 304 11.89 38.34 -4.94
N LYS A 305 12.01 37.70 -6.11
CA LYS A 305 12.29 36.25 -6.24
C LYS A 305 13.67 35.86 -5.67
N THR A 306 14.54 36.83 -5.43
CA THR A 306 15.88 36.66 -4.81
C THR A 306 15.82 36.69 -3.27
N ASP A 307 14.72 37.15 -2.67
CA ASP A 307 14.61 37.29 -1.22
C ASP A 307 14.61 35.91 -0.53
N PRO A 308 15.20 35.77 0.67
CA PRO A 308 15.10 34.56 1.48
C PRO A 308 13.66 34.08 1.67
N ILE A 309 13.47 32.77 1.59
CA ILE A 309 12.19 32.08 1.73
C ILE A 309 12.17 31.39 3.09
N ARG A 310 11.12 31.61 3.88
CA ARG A 310 10.93 30.89 5.15
C ARG A 310 10.63 29.42 4.89
N SER A 311 11.34 28.55 5.60
CA SER A 311 11.22 27.10 5.47
C SER A 311 10.80 26.50 6.82
N PRO A 312 9.70 25.73 6.90
CA PRO A 312 9.33 25.00 8.10
C PRO A 312 10.47 24.14 8.65
N THR A 313 11.15 23.39 7.78
CA THR A 313 12.29 22.55 8.13
C THR A 313 13.49 22.77 7.21
N MET A 314 14.64 22.23 7.59
CA MET A 314 15.84 22.08 6.75
C MET A 314 16.01 20.62 6.34
N ALA A 315 16.58 20.38 5.15
CA ALA A 315 16.98 19.02 4.74
C ALA A 315 18.00 18.43 5.72
N GLY A 316 18.85 19.27 6.29
CA GLY A 316 19.99 18.91 7.13
C GLY A 316 21.32 19.18 6.42
N GLY A 317 22.39 19.21 7.19
CA GLY A 317 23.78 19.26 6.71
C GLY A 317 24.29 20.56 6.12
N LEU A 318 23.54 21.22 5.25
CA LEU A 318 23.94 22.45 4.58
C LEU A 318 23.20 23.66 5.19
N PHE A 319 23.87 24.42 6.05
CA PHE A 319 23.35 25.67 6.63
C PHE A 319 24.44 26.54 7.27
N ALA A 320 24.16 27.84 7.35
CA ALA A 320 24.95 28.83 8.09
C ALA A 320 24.17 29.37 9.31
N VAL A 321 24.87 29.62 10.42
CA VAL A 321 24.31 30.18 11.67
C VAL A 321 25.38 30.93 12.48
N SER A 322 25.04 32.00 13.19
CA SER A 322 25.98 32.61 14.16
C SER A 322 26.41 31.59 15.21
N LYS A 323 27.73 31.52 15.49
CA LYS A 323 28.26 30.62 16.52
C LYS A 323 27.60 30.86 17.88
N LYS A 324 27.46 32.14 18.26
CA LYS A 324 26.82 32.56 19.53
C LYS A 324 25.35 32.16 19.59
N TYR A 325 24.63 32.29 18.47
CA TYR A 325 23.21 31.92 18.41
C TYR A 325 23.02 30.40 18.45
N PHE A 326 23.90 29.64 17.78
CA PHE A 326 23.92 28.18 17.85
C PHE A 326 24.22 27.68 19.27
N GLU A 327 25.18 28.29 19.98
CA GLU A 327 25.45 28.03 21.39
C GLU A 327 24.27 28.40 22.29
N TYR A 328 23.65 29.57 22.10
CA TYR A 328 22.46 30.03 22.83
C TYR A 328 21.27 29.07 22.67
N LEU A 329 21.03 28.55 21.47
CA LEU A 329 19.99 27.54 21.21
C LEU A 329 20.31 26.15 21.81
N GLY A 330 21.47 25.93 22.42
CA GLY A 330 21.88 24.61 22.90
C GLY A 330 22.26 23.65 21.76
N THR A 331 22.98 24.17 20.77
CA THR A 331 23.70 23.48 19.69
C THR A 331 22.91 22.34 19.01
N TYR A 332 23.21 21.08 19.30
CA TYR A 332 22.42 19.90 18.92
C TYR A 332 22.07 19.09 20.17
N ASP A 333 21.10 18.18 20.05
CA ASP A 333 20.91 17.13 21.05
C ASP A 333 22.07 16.12 20.98
N THR A 334 22.90 16.08 22.01
CA THR A 334 24.08 15.20 22.11
C THR A 334 23.72 13.73 22.28
N GLY A 335 22.47 13.42 22.63
CA GLY A 335 21.93 12.05 22.68
C GLY A 335 21.39 11.52 21.35
N MET A 336 21.63 12.22 20.23
CA MET A 336 21.33 11.72 18.89
C MET A 336 22.55 11.02 18.28
N ASP A 337 22.32 9.79 17.81
CA ASP A 337 23.38 8.88 17.37
C ASP A 337 23.40 8.68 15.85
N VAL A 338 24.61 8.56 15.31
CA VAL A 338 24.94 8.28 13.89
C VAL A 338 24.37 9.29 12.88
N TRP A 339 23.07 9.25 12.59
CA TRP A 339 22.42 10.04 11.52
C TRP A 339 20.90 10.14 11.70
N GLY A 340 20.34 11.32 11.41
CA GLY A 340 18.91 11.51 11.16
C GLY A 340 18.11 11.98 12.38
N GLY A 341 17.05 12.74 12.13
CA GLY A 341 16.20 13.39 13.14
C GLY A 341 16.75 14.71 13.67
N GLU A 342 18.05 14.99 13.52
CA GLU A 342 18.69 16.22 14.02
C GLU A 342 18.24 17.46 13.24
N ASN A 343 17.93 17.28 11.96
CA ASN A 343 17.42 18.30 11.06
C ASN A 343 16.03 18.80 11.49
N LEU A 344 15.13 17.88 11.88
CA LEU A 344 13.79 18.21 12.38
C LEU A 344 13.85 18.79 13.79
N GLU A 345 14.65 18.22 14.70
CA GLU A 345 14.84 18.74 16.07
C GLU A 345 15.33 20.20 16.06
N LEU A 346 16.35 20.50 15.25
CA LEU A 346 16.88 21.85 15.12
C LEU A 346 15.85 22.78 14.46
N SER A 347 15.11 22.32 13.45
CA SER A 347 14.06 23.12 12.79
C SER A 347 12.94 23.53 13.75
N PHE A 348 12.39 22.56 14.48
CA PHE A 348 11.32 22.78 15.47
C PHE A 348 11.81 23.71 16.59
N ARG A 349 13.01 23.45 17.14
CA ARG A 349 13.66 24.27 18.16
C ARG A 349 13.89 25.71 17.71
N VAL A 350 14.47 25.95 16.53
CA VAL A 350 14.72 27.31 16.00
C VAL A 350 13.42 28.11 15.97
N TRP A 351 12.36 27.57 15.34
CA TRP A 351 11.09 28.29 15.22
C TRP A 351 10.38 28.46 16.56
N GLN A 352 10.25 27.40 17.37
CA GLN A 352 9.55 27.47 18.66
C GLN A 352 10.26 28.39 19.66
N CYS A 353 11.60 28.44 19.66
CA CYS A 353 12.39 29.29 20.54
C CYS A 353 12.65 30.71 19.98
N GLY A 354 11.96 31.10 18.90
CA GLY A 354 11.88 32.49 18.44
C GLY A 354 12.89 32.92 17.36
N GLY A 355 13.66 31.99 16.81
CA GLY A 355 14.47 32.22 15.61
C GLY A 355 13.65 32.15 14.31
N MET A 356 14.36 32.16 13.19
CA MET A 356 13.79 31.90 11.86
C MET A 356 14.70 30.95 11.08
N LEU A 357 14.10 30.13 10.22
CA LEU A 357 14.81 29.26 9.29
C LEU A 357 14.45 29.65 7.85
N GLU A 358 15.45 29.96 7.05
CA GLU A 358 15.26 30.51 5.70
C GLU A 358 16.20 29.83 4.67
N ILE A 359 15.70 29.60 3.46
CA ILE A 359 16.49 29.18 2.29
C ILE A 359 16.74 30.43 1.43
N HIS A 360 17.99 30.71 1.04
CA HIS A 360 18.31 31.90 0.23
C HIS A 360 18.50 31.56 -1.26
N PRO A 361 17.62 32.01 -2.19
CA PRO A 361 17.67 31.70 -3.63
C PRO A 361 18.83 32.30 -4.45
N CYS A 362 19.91 32.72 -3.79
CA CYS A 362 21.15 33.18 -4.40
C CYS A 362 22.35 32.35 -3.94
N SER A 363 22.21 31.61 -2.84
CA SER A 363 23.19 30.64 -2.36
C SER A 363 22.83 29.27 -2.92
N HIS A 364 23.73 28.66 -3.68
CA HIS A 364 23.51 27.38 -4.34
C HIS A 364 24.70 26.46 -4.05
N VAL A 365 24.41 25.27 -3.56
CA VAL A 365 25.40 24.23 -3.28
C VAL A 365 24.81 22.89 -3.73
N GLY A 366 25.48 22.23 -4.66
CA GLY A 366 25.12 20.92 -5.13
C GLY A 366 25.55 19.85 -4.14
N HIS A 367 24.74 18.83 -3.98
CA HIS A 367 24.97 17.71 -3.07
C HIS A 367 24.80 16.40 -3.84
N VAL A 368 25.76 15.47 -3.72
CA VAL A 368 25.65 14.14 -4.34
C VAL A 368 24.67 13.28 -3.54
N PHE A 369 23.44 13.12 -4.04
CA PHE A 369 22.43 12.26 -3.39
C PHE A 369 22.68 10.79 -3.77
N PRO A 370 23.13 9.91 -2.85
CA PRO A 370 23.57 8.56 -3.19
C PRO A 370 22.40 7.63 -3.52
N LYS A 371 22.66 6.60 -4.35
CA LYS A 371 21.68 5.58 -4.81
C LYS A 371 20.92 4.90 -3.66
N ARG A 372 21.59 4.70 -2.52
CA ARG A 372 21.08 4.11 -1.27
C ARG A 372 21.87 4.70 -0.11
N ALA A 373 21.45 4.45 1.14
CA ALA A 373 22.25 4.82 2.30
C ALA A 373 23.64 4.12 2.25
N PRO A 374 24.77 4.86 2.26
CA PRO A 374 26.11 4.26 2.12
C PRO A 374 26.66 3.65 3.43
N TYR A 375 25.87 3.71 4.52
CA TYR A 375 26.15 3.08 5.80
C TYR A 375 24.82 2.79 6.51
N ALA A 376 24.84 1.85 7.47
CA ALA A 376 23.66 1.51 8.27
C ALA A 376 23.19 2.72 9.11
N ARG A 377 21.87 2.92 9.18
CA ARG A 377 21.22 4.06 9.88
C ARG A 377 20.22 3.58 10.96
N PRO A 378 20.61 2.71 11.90
CA PRO A 378 19.66 2.10 12.84
C PRO A 378 19.01 3.12 13.80
N ASN A 379 19.77 4.12 14.27
CA ASN A 379 19.31 5.09 15.26
C ASN A 379 18.29 6.12 14.75
N PHE A 380 17.92 6.12 13.45
CA PHE A 380 16.99 7.11 12.88
C PHE A 380 15.69 7.20 13.70
N LEU A 381 15.11 6.07 14.07
CA LEU A 381 13.82 6.03 14.78
C LEU A 381 13.94 6.51 16.24
N GLN A 382 15.06 6.15 16.89
CA GLN A 382 15.43 6.57 18.24
C GLN A 382 15.61 8.10 18.31
N ASN A 383 16.41 8.68 17.42
CA ASN A 383 16.64 10.13 17.34
C ASN A 383 15.32 10.88 17.04
N THR A 384 14.53 10.34 16.12
CA THR A 384 13.22 10.92 15.75
C THR A 384 12.24 10.91 16.93
N ALA A 385 12.23 9.86 17.75
CA ALA A 385 11.46 9.83 18.99
C ALA A 385 11.96 10.86 20.03
N ARG A 386 13.28 11.10 20.14
CA ARG A 386 13.82 12.20 20.98
C ARG A 386 13.29 13.57 20.53
N ALA A 387 13.29 13.83 19.22
CA ALA A 387 12.76 15.08 18.66
C ALA A 387 11.27 15.25 18.97
N ALA A 388 10.47 14.20 18.77
CA ALA A 388 9.03 14.22 19.05
C ALA A 388 8.72 14.47 20.53
N GLU A 389 9.38 13.75 21.44
CA GLU A 389 9.15 13.87 22.89
C GLU A 389 9.57 15.21 23.50
N VAL A 390 10.49 15.96 22.88
CA VAL A 390 10.91 17.27 23.36
C VAL A 390 10.07 18.40 22.74
N TRP A 391 9.71 18.33 21.46
CA TRP A 391 9.21 19.48 20.70
C TRP A 391 7.73 19.44 20.28
N MET A 392 7.16 18.24 20.08
CA MET A 392 5.85 18.09 19.40
C MET A 392 4.62 18.15 20.30
N ASP A 393 4.78 18.24 21.62
CA ASP A 393 3.67 18.29 22.59
C ASP A 393 2.68 17.11 22.38
N GLU A 394 1.37 17.37 22.26
CA GLU A 394 0.35 16.37 21.98
C GLU A 394 0.46 15.71 20.58
N TYR A 395 1.05 16.40 19.59
CA TYR A 395 1.06 15.97 18.18
C TYR A 395 2.01 14.80 17.90
N LYS A 396 2.88 14.43 18.85
CA LYS A 396 3.74 13.23 18.77
C LYS A 396 2.92 11.95 18.62
N GLU A 397 1.67 11.93 19.09
CA GLU A 397 0.80 10.76 18.97
C GLU A 397 0.49 10.44 17.50
N HIS A 398 0.34 11.44 16.62
CA HIS A 398 0.14 11.22 15.18
C HIS A 398 1.30 10.46 14.52
N PHE A 399 2.52 10.74 14.98
CA PHE A 399 3.74 10.03 14.58
C PHE A 399 3.76 8.60 15.14
N TYR A 400 3.51 8.44 16.43
CA TYR A 400 3.46 7.12 17.07
C TYR A 400 2.30 6.23 16.58
N ASN A 401 1.25 6.81 16.00
CA ASN A 401 0.15 6.08 15.37
C ASN A 401 0.54 5.54 13.99
N ARG A 402 1.19 6.37 13.16
CA ARG A 402 1.66 5.99 11.81
C ARG A 402 2.92 5.13 11.82
N ASN A 403 3.71 5.20 12.90
CA ASN A 403 4.88 4.36 13.14
C ASN A 403 4.87 3.75 14.56
N PRO A 404 4.04 2.70 14.82
CA PRO A 404 3.90 2.07 16.14
C PRO A 404 5.19 1.51 16.73
N SER A 405 6.19 1.16 15.90
CA SER A 405 7.51 0.72 16.35
C SER A 405 8.20 1.78 17.21
N ALA A 406 8.03 3.07 16.88
CA ALA A 406 8.63 4.18 17.62
C ALA A 406 8.17 4.25 19.09
N ARG A 407 7.00 3.70 19.45
CA ARG A 407 6.54 3.61 20.85
C ARG A 407 7.37 2.64 21.70
N LYS A 408 8.18 1.78 21.08
CA LYS A 408 9.03 0.76 21.74
C LYS A 408 10.52 1.16 21.77
N GLU A 409 10.91 2.21 21.06
CA GLU A 409 12.30 2.64 20.96
C GLU A 409 12.78 3.27 22.27
N ASN A 410 13.96 2.84 22.75
CA ASN A 410 14.60 3.43 23.91
C ASN A 410 15.32 4.74 23.51
N TYR A 411 14.57 5.83 23.46
CA TYR A 411 15.09 7.15 23.12
C TYR A 411 16.02 7.78 24.17
N GLY A 412 16.24 7.13 25.32
CA GLY A 412 17.16 7.59 26.37
C GLY A 412 16.71 8.85 27.12
N ASP A 413 17.61 9.45 27.91
CA ASP A 413 17.27 10.66 28.69
C ASP A 413 17.23 11.92 27.82
N ILE A 414 16.19 12.72 28.02
CA ILE A 414 15.88 13.98 27.33
C ILE A 414 15.65 15.14 28.31
N SER A 415 15.93 14.93 29.61
CA SER A 415 15.67 15.90 30.68
C SER A 415 16.37 17.25 30.44
N GLU A 416 17.64 17.24 30.00
CA GLU A 416 18.35 18.47 29.66
C GLU A 416 17.72 19.22 28.47
N ARG A 417 17.16 18.50 27.49
CA ARG A 417 16.50 19.08 26.31
C ARG A 417 15.15 19.72 26.68
N LYS A 418 14.41 19.11 27.62
CA LYS A 418 13.17 19.68 28.19
C LYS A 418 13.49 20.94 29.04
N LEU A 419 14.51 20.88 29.90
CA LEU A 419 15.00 22.05 30.66
C LEU A 419 15.52 23.19 29.76
N LEU A 420 16.13 22.88 28.62
CA LEU A 420 16.54 23.85 27.60
C LEU A 420 15.32 24.55 26.97
N ARG A 421 14.29 23.78 26.58
CA ARG A 421 13.03 24.29 26.03
C ARG A 421 12.31 25.25 27.01
N GLU A 422 12.28 24.90 28.29
CA GLU A 422 11.76 25.76 29.36
C GLU A 422 12.59 27.04 29.56
N ARG A 423 13.93 26.90 29.63
CA ARG A 423 14.87 28.02 29.82
C ARG A 423 14.75 29.07 28.73
N LEU A 424 14.63 28.62 27.48
CA LEU A 424 14.45 29.46 26.29
C LEU A 424 12.99 29.95 26.10
N LYS A 425 12.05 29.49 26.94
CA LYS A 425 10.61 29.84 26.91
C LYS A 425 9.97 29.59 25.53
N CYS A 426 10.32 28.47 24.92
CA CYS A 426 9.88 28.15 23.57
C CYS A 426 8.37 27.85 23.51
N LYS A 427 7.76 28.13 22.37
CA LYS A 427 6.33 28.00 22.12
C LYS A 427 5.89 26.54 21.93
N SER A 428 4.59 26.30 21.94
CA SER A 428 4.01 24.98 21.67
C SER A 428 4.08 24.59 20.18
N PHE A 429 3.97 23.29 19.89
CA PHE A 429 3.91 22.78 18.53
C PHE A 429 2.62 23.21 17.81
N ASN A 430 1.51 23.33 18.55
CA ASN A 430 0.27 23.99 18.13
C ASN A 430 0.51 25.41 17.56
N TRP A 431 1.41 26.19 18.17
CA TRP A 431 1.82 27.49 17.61
C TRP A 431 2.65 27.32 16.34
N TYR A 432 3.62 26.40 16.33
CA TYR A 432 4.48 26.14 15.16
C TYR A 432 3.65 25.76 13.93
N LEU A 433 2.74 24.78 14.04
CA LEU A 433 1.82 24.39 12.97
C LEU A 433 1.01 25.60 12.46
N LYS A 434 0.36 26.35 13.36
CA LYS A 434 -0.52 27.48 12.97
C LYS A 434 0.19 28.72 12.43
N ASN A 435 1.50 28.87 12.64
CA ASN A 435 2.24 30.11 12.30
C ASN A 435 3.35 29.90 11.29
N ILE A 436 3.88 28.68 11.17
CA ILE A 436 5.05 28.34 10.34
C ILE A 436 4.68 27.36 9.22
N PHE A 437 3.83 26.37 9.48
CA PHE A 437 3.48 25.33 8.51
C PHE A 437 1.97 25.07 8.45
N ALA A 438 1.19 26.14 8.24
CA ALA A 438 -0.27 26.09 8.24
C ALA A 438 -0.86 25.31 7.05
N GLU A 439 -0.07 25.04 6.02
CA GLU A 439 -0.41 24.17 4.89
C GLU A 439 -0.26 22.66 5.18
N LEU A 440 0.33 22.24 6.30
CA LEU A 440 0.37 20.83 6.70
C LEU A 440 -0.98 20.41 7.27
N HIS A 441 -1.65 19.44 6.64
CA HIS A 441 -2.85 18.83 7.19
C HIS A 441 -2.53 18.18 8.54
N VAL A 442 -3.42 18.36 9.52
CA VAL A 442 -3.29 17.80 10.87
C VAL A 442 -4.37 16.73 11.04
N PRO A 443 -4.00 15.44 11.14
CA PRO A 443 -4.92 14.34 11.42
C PRO A 443 -5.81 14.57 12.63
N GLU A 444 -7.00 13.99 12.60
CA GLU A 444 -7.88 13.94 13.77
C GLU A 444 -7.51 12.79 14.71
N ASP A 445 -7.02 11.67 14.15
CA ASP A 445 -6.67 10.41 14.84
C ASP A 445 -7.67 10.03 15.96
N ARG A 446 -8.97 10.17 15.68
CA ARG A 446 -10.02 9.97 16.70
C ARG A 446 -9.94 8.54 17.28
N PRO A 447 -10.12 8.35 18.60
CA PRO A 447 -10.05 7.03 19.22
C PRO A 447 -11.00 6.01 18.55
N GLY A 448 -10.46 4.86 18.15
CA GLY A 448 -11.20 3.80 17.45
C GLY A 448 -11.40 4.01 15.94
N TRP A 449 -10.94 5.13 15.38
CA TRP A 449 -11.14 5.51 13.96
C TRP A 449 -9.83 5.65 13.16
N HIS A 450 -8.73 5.07 13.65
CA HIS A 450 -7.44 5.04 12.96
C HIS A 450 -6.68 3.74 13.21
N GLY A 451 -5.74 3.40 12.33
CA GLY A 451 -4.92 2.18 12.38
C GLY A 451 -5.26 1.18 11.26
N ALA A 452 -5.08 -0.12 11.54
CA ALA A 452 -5.27 -1.18 10.55
C ALA A 452 -6.71 -1.69 10.49
N ILE A 453 -7.33 -1.57 9.31
CA ILE A 453 -8.71 -2.02 9.05
C ILE A 453 -8.69 -3.51 8.71
N ARG A 454 -9.02 -4.35 9.68
CA ARG A 454 -8.99 -5.82 9.57
C ARG A 454 -10.28 -6.40 8.98
N SER A 455 -10.15 -7.37 8.08
CA SER A 455 -11.30 -8.12 7.53
C SER A 455 -11.87 -9.10 8.56
N THR A 456 -13.21 -9.13 8.71
CA THR A 456 -13.91 -10.15 9.51
C THR A 456 -14.11 -11.46 8.74
N GLY A 457 -14.21 -11.39 7.41
CA GLY A 457 -14.39 -12.57 6.54
C GLY A 457 -13.10 -13.32 6.24
N ILE A 458 -11.96 -12.62 6.19
CA ILE A 458 -10.62 -13.22 6.02
C ILE A 458 -9.73 -12.72 7.17
N ALA A 459 -9.89 -13.32 8.35
CA ALA A 459 -9.40 -12.76 9.62
C ALA A 459 -7.86 -12.64 9.75
N SER A 460 -7.07 -13.16 8.82
CA SER A 460 -5.62 -12.94 8.73
C SER A 460 -5.25 -11.59 8.08
N GLU A 461 -6.16 -11.00 7.31
CA GLU A 461 -5.85 -9.88 6.41
C GLU A 461 -6.41 -8.53 6.88
N CYS A 462 -5.64 -7.49 6.57
CA CYS A 462 -5.96 -6.09 6.76
C CYS A 462 -5.97 -5.39 5.39
N LEU A 463 -6.67 -4.26 5.28
CA LEU A 463 -6.51 -3.36 4.13
C LEU A 463 -5.05 -2.93 4.03
N ASP A 464 -4.53 -2.92 2.81
CA ASP A 464 -3.13 -2.59 2.52
C ASP A 464 -3.05 -1.76 1.22
N TYR A 465 -2.30 -0.66 1.26
CA TYR A 465 -2.00 0.15 0.08
C TYR A 465 -0.49 0.17 -0.20
N ALA A 466 -0.06 -0.69 -1.13
CA ALA A 466 1.29 -0.71 -1.66
C ALA A 466 1.50 0.46 -2.64
N LEU A 467 2.01 1.58 -2.12
CA LEU A 467 2.21 2.83 -2.86
C LEU A 467 3.29 2.68 -3.97
N PRO A 468 2.97 2.89 -5.26
CA PRO A 468 3.94 2.80 -6.35
C PRO A 468 4.94 3.96 -6.38
N GLU A 469 6.21 3.65 -6.68
CA GLU A 469 7.34 4.60 -6.60
C GLU A 469 7.21 5.84 -7.49
N HIS A 470 6.46 5.77 -8.60
CA HIS A 470 6.34 6.85 -9.59
C HIS A 470 4.92 7.43 -9.72
N ASN A 471 3.92 6.79 -9.12
CA ASN A 471 2.54 7.25 -9.13
C ASN A 471 1.85 6.85 -7.82
N PRO A 472 1.77 7.74 -6.81
CA PRO A 472 1.18 7.41 -5.51
C PRO A 472 -0.33 7.13 -5.56
N THR A 473 -0.97 7.43 -6.70
CA THR A 473 -2.39 7.15 -6.99
C THR A 473 -2.59 5.97 -7.95
N GLY A 474 -1.49 5.30 -8.37
CA GLY A 474 -1.50 4.32 -9.45
C GLY A 474 -1.86 2.88 -9.06
N ALA A 475 -1.88 2.55 -7.76
CA ALA A 475 -2.31 1.24 -7.27
C ALA A 475 -3.78 1.26 -6.82
N HIS A 476 -4.36 0.07 -6.70
CA HIS A 476 -5.64 -0.16 -6.06
C HIS A 476 -5.45 -0.64 -4.61
N LEU A 477 -6.40 -0.34 -3.74
CA LEU A 477 -6.45 -0.85 -2.38
C LEU A 477 -6.73 -2.36 -2.38
N SER A 478 -5.97 -3.13 -1.61
CA SER A 478 -6.09 -4.59 -1.58
C SER A 478 -6.04 -5.14 -0.14
N LEU A 479 -5.80 -6.44 0.03
CA LEU A 479 -5.62 -7.11 1.31
C LEU A 479 -4.22 -7.70 1.45
N PHE A 480 -3.65 -7.59 2.65
CA PHE A 480 -2.40 -8.25 3.02
C PHE A 480 -2.43 -8.68 4.49
N GLY A 481 -1.54 -9.60 4.89
CA GLY A 481 -1.47 -10.11 6.25
C GLY A 481 -1.26 -9.00 7.27
N CYS A 482 -2.10 -8.95 8.30
CA CYS A 482 -2.07 -7.89 9.33
C CYS A 482 -0.73 -7.92 10.11
N HIS A 483 0.19 -6.98 9.82
CA HIS A 483 1.50 -6.91 10.49
C HIS A 483 1.57 -5.87 11.62
N GLY A 484 0.65 -4.90 11.66
CA GLY A 484 0.51 -3.96 12.78
C GLY A 484 1.65 -2.95 12.95
N GLN A 485 2.45 -2.71 11.91
CA GLN A 485 3.60 -1.78 11.93
C GLN A 485 3.26 -0.39 11.37
N GLY A 486 1.97 -0.08 11.15
CA GLY A 486 1.54 1.13 10.45
C GLY A 486 1.88 1.07 8.96
N GLY A 487 2.42 2.16 8.40
CA GLY A 487 2.86 2.20 7.00
C GLY A 487 1.70 1.95 6.02
N ASN A 488 1.85 0.94 5.14
CA ASN A 488 0.87 0.57 4.11
C ASN A 488 -0.51 0.15 4.68
N GLN A 489 -0.55 -0.29 5.94
CA GLN A 489 -1.77 -0.74 6.62
C GLN A 489 -2.38 0.32 7.55
N PHE A 490 -1.85 1.54 7.58
CA PHE A 490 -2.43 2.61 8.41
C PHE A 490 -3.46 3.43 7.61
N PHE A 491 -4.68 3.47 8.13
CA PHE A 491 -5.77 4.29 7.61
C PHE A 491 -6.39 5.13 8.73
N GLU A 492 -7.00 6.25 8.37
CA GLU A 492 -7.76 7.13 9.25
C GLU A 492 -9.16 7.36 8.67
N TYR A 493 -10.19 7.34 9.50
CA TYR A 493 -11.54 7.74 9.13
C TYR A 493 -11.89 9.10 9.76
N THR A 494 -12.06 10.13 8.92
CA THR A 494 -12.23 11.52 9.37
C THR A 494 -13.67 11.83 9.79
N SER A 495 -13.89 12.94 10.50
CA SER A 495 -15.23 13.50 10.76
C SER A 495 -15.91 13.92 9.46
N ASN A 496 -15.12 14.23 8.42
CA ASN A 496 -15.56 14.47 7.05
C ASN A 496 -15.97 13.21 6.27
N LYS A 497 -15.90 12.02 6.90
CA LYS A 497 -16.26 10.70 6.32
C LYS A 497 -15.32 10.20 5.22
N GLU A 498 -14.10 10.73 5.15
CA GLU A 498 -13.08 10.24 4.23
C GLU A 498 -12.39 9.02 4.86
N VAL A 499 -11.95 8.06 4.03
CA VAL A 499 -10.95 7.07 4.44
C VAL A 499 -9.61 7.55 3.90
N ARG A 500 -8.75 8.05 4.77
CA ARG A 500 -7.43 8.55 4.43
C ARG A 500 -6.37 7.48 4.60
N PHE A 501 -5.53 7.32 3.58
CA PHE A 501 -4.23 6.69 3.69
C PHE A 501 -3.20 7.83 3.82
N ASN A 502 -2.90 8.25 5.06
CA ASN A 502 -2.03 9.39 5.34
C ASN A 502 -0.77 9.05 6.14
N SER A 503 -0.17 7.89 5.84
CA SER A 503 1.18 7.54 6.33
C SER A 503 2.31 8.38 5.74
N VAL A 504 2.19 8.84 4.49
CA VAL A 504 3.30 9.50 3.75
C VAL A 504 2.81 10.70 2.93
N THR A 505 1.69 10.52 2.24
CA THR A 505 1.00 11.56 1.46
C THR A 505 -0.47 11.56 1.86
N GLU A 506 -1.15 12.71 1.81
CA GLU A 506 -2.59 12.79 2.10
C GLU A 506 -3.39 12.21 0.93
N LEU A 507 -3.57 10.88 0.93
CA LEU A 507 -4.41 10.18 -0.04
C LEU A 507 -5.76 9.80 0.58
N CYS A 508 -6.81 9.90 -0.21
CA CYS A 508 -8.19 9.56 0.13
C CYS A 508 -8.64 8.41 -0.78
N ALA A 509 -9.21 7.36 -0.18
CA ALA A 509 -9.72 6.21 -0.92
C ALA A 509 -10.97 6.61 -1.73
N GLU A 510 -10.99 6.27 -3.01
CA GLU A 510 -12.09 6.59 -3.93
C GLU A 510 -12.66 5.36 -4.65
N VAL A 511 -13.92 5.43 -5.07
CA VAL A 511 -14.49 4.49 -6.05
C VAL A 511 -14.75 5.28 -7.35
N PRO A 512 -13.98 5.05 -8.43
CA PRO A 512 -14.20 5.72 -9.70
C PRO A 512 -15.60 5.44 -10.28
N GLU A 513 -16.06 6.32 -11.18
CA GLU A 513 -17.37 6.15 -11.81
C GLU A 513 -17.44 4.84 -12.61
N HIS A 514 -18.55 4.11 -12.42
CA HIS A 514 -18.84 2.80 -13.03
C HIS A 514 -17.91 1.62 -12.64
N GLU A 515 -16.85 1.85 -11.86
CA GLU A 515 -15.90 0.82 -11.45
C GLU A 515 -16.27 0.10 -10.15
N ASP A 516 -15.61 -1.05 -9.91
CA ASP A 516 -15.78 -1.87 -8.70
C ASP A 516 -14.50 -2.10 -7.88
N PHE A 517 -13.36 -1.54 -8.29
CA PHE A 517 -12.16 -1.44 -7.47
C PHE A 517 -12.16 -0.16 -6.60
N ILE A 518 -11.20 -0.07 -5.68
CA ILE A 518 -11.01 1.10 -4.82
C ILE A 518 -9.63 1.70 -5.15
N GLY A 519 -9.63 2.93 -5.66
CA GLY A 519 -8.43 3.71 -5.97
C GLY A 519 -8.00 4.60 -4.81
N MET A 520 -6.93 5.36 -5.02
CA MET A 520 -6.50 6.46 -4.15
C MET A 520 -6.37 7.72 -4.97
N ARG A 521 -6.86 8.85 -4.43
CA ARG A 521 -6.62 10.19 -4.97
C ARG A 521 -5.96 11.08 -3.93
N SER A 522 -5.33 12.18 -4.33
CA SER A 522 -4.98 13.24 -3.36
C SER A 522 -6.24 13.80 -2.68
N CYS A 523 -6.22 13.88 -1.35
CA CYS A 523 -7.35 14.41 -0.58
C CYS A 523 -7.66 15.88 -0.93
N PRO A 524 -8.92 16.33 -0.74
CA PRO A 524 -9.27 17.74 -0.81
C PRO A 524 -8.49 18.53 0.26
N LYS A 525 -8.25 19.83 0.00
CA LYS A 525 -7.63 20.72 0.98
C LYS A 525 -8.62 21.06 2.08
N ASP A 526 -8.13 21.32 3.28
CA ASP A 526 -8.97 21.66 4.43
C ASP A 526 -9.87 22.88 4.13
N GLY A 527 -11.17 22.71 4.35
CA GLY A 527 -12.20 23.70 4.03
C GLY A 527 -12.65 23.76 2.55
N SER A 528 -12.11 22.93 1.65
CA SER A 528 -12.60 22.78 0.27
C SER A 528 -13.69 21.69 0.17
N PRO A 529 -14.59 21.72 -0.84
CA PRO A 529 -15.70 20.76 -0.92
C PRO A 529 -15.21 19.33 -1.19
N ILE A 530 -15.80 18.38 -0.46
CA ILE A 530 -15.45 16.95 -0.51
C ILE A 530 -16.20 16.29 -1.68
N PRO A 531 -15.51 15.61 -2.62
CA PRO A 531 -16.16 14.84 -3.70
C PRO A 531 -16.98 13.67 -3.15
N GLU A 532 -18.15 13.41 -3.72
CA GLU A 532 -19.03 12.31 -3.26
C GLU A 532 -18.39 10.92 -3.40
N ILE A 533 -17.46 10.76 -4.35
CA ILE A 533 -16.70 9.52 -4.62
C ILE A 533 -15.59 9.19 -3.61
N ILE A 534 -15.38 10.00 -2.57
CA ILE A 534 -14.52 9.68 -1.42
C ILE A 534 -15.27 9.65 -0.08
N ILE A 535 -16.61 9.65 -0.11
CA ILE A 535 -17.42 9.59 1.11
C ILE A 535 -17.67 8.13 1.49
N TRP A 536 -17.31 7.75 2.70
CA TRP A 536 -17.51 6.41 3.24
C TRP A 536 -18.38 6.45 4.49
N HIS A 537 -19.24 5.46 4.67
CA HIS A 537 -20.11 5.31 5.85
C HIS A 537 -19.75 4.00 6.54
N PHE A 538 -18.98 4.09 7.63
CA PHE A 538 -18.82 2.99 8.57
C PHE A 538 -20.09 2.86 9.42
N LYS A 539 -20.68 1.67 9.46
CA LYS A 539 -21.89 1.35 10.25
C LYS A 539 -21.53 0.57 11.51
N GLU A 540 -22.43 0.61 12.50
CA GLU A 540 -22.29 -0.12 13.78
C GLU A 540 -22.15 -1.65 13.62
N ASP A 541 -22.62 -2.21 12.50
CA ASP A 541 -22.47 -3.63 12.15
C ASP A 541 -21.11 -3.99 11.51
N GLY A 542 -20.20 -3.01 11.40
CA GLY A 542 -18.89 -3.16 10.75
C GLY A 542 -18.90 -2.99 9.23
N THR A 543 -20.07 -2.72 8.61
CA THR A 543 -20.15 -2.49 7.16
C THR A 543 -19.53 -1.16 6.77
N ILE A 544 -18.60 -1.20 5.81
CA ILE A 544 -18.05 -0.02 5.12
C ILE A 544 -18.85 0.19 3.83
N TYR A 545 -19.72 1.20 3.81
CA TYR A 545 -20.63 1.52 2.70
C TYR A 545 -20.18 2.77 1.95
N HIS A 546 -20.22 2.76 0.62
CA HIS A 546 -19.90 3.91 -0.24
C HIS A 546 -21.21 4.49 -0.84
N PRO A 547 -21.67 5.69 -0.45
CA PRO A 547 -22.99 6.18 -0.85
C PRO A 547 -23.14 6.41 -2.35
N HIS A 548 -22.11 6.93 -3.03
CA HIS A 548 -22.20 7.30 -4.46
C HIS A 548 -22.35 6.08 -5.38
N SER A 549 -21.67 4.96 -5.09
CA SER A 549 -21.81 3.72 -5.89
C SER A 549 -22.91 2.77 -5.37
N GLY A 550 -23.50 3.05 -4.20
CA GLY A 550 -24.52 2.20 -3.58
C GLY A 550 -24.03 0.82 -3.13
N LYS A 551 -22.71 0.62 -3.05
CA LYS A 551 -22.05 -0.67 -2.76
C LYS A 551 -21.30 -0.63 -1.43
N CYS A 552 -20.92 -1.79 -0.92
CA CYS A 552 -20.08 -1.96 0.26
C CYS A 552 -18.71 -2.54 -0.11
N LEU A 553 -17.68 -2.12 0.63
CA LEU A 553 -16.34 -2.71 0.55
C LEU A 553 -16.41 -4.16 1.05
N THR A 554 -15.99 -5.11 0.23
CA THR A 554 -16.13 -6.55 0.49
C THR A 554 -14.81 -7.28 0.27
N ALA A 555 -14.31 -7.96 1.30
CA ALA A 555 -13.17 -8.87 1.19
C ALA A 555 -13.55 -10.14 0.39
N TYR A 556 -12.68 -10.57 -0.51
CA TYR A 556 -12.85 -11.79 -1.30
C TYR A 556 -11.50 -12.46 -1.57
N ARG A 557 -11.50 -13.58 -2.30
CA ARG A 557 -10.29 -14.18 -2.88
C ARG A 557 -10.40 -14.21 -4.40
N THR A 558 -9.28 -13.95 -5.08
CA THR A 558 -9.16 -14.07 -6.54
C THR A 558 -9.21 -15.54 -6.97
N THR A 559 -9.26 -15.81 -8.28
CA THR A 559 -9.19 -17.18 -8.85
C THR A 559 -7.92 -17.94 -8.46
N GLU A 560 -6.86 -17.21 -8.10
CA GLU A 560 -5.55 -17.74 -7.67
C GLU A 560 -5.47 -17.90 -6.13
N GLY A 561 -6.54 -17.58 -5.40
CA GLY A 561 -6.59 -17.68 -3.95
C GLY A 561 -5.99 -16.50 -3.18
N ARG A 562 -5.38 -15.50 -3.85
CA ARG A 562 -4.93 -14.25 -3.21
C ARG A 562 -6.12 -13.55 -2.55
N ALA A 563 -5.94 -12.96 -1.37
CA ALA A 563 -6.97 -12.13 -0.74
C ALA A 563 -6.98 -10.73 -1.38
N ASP A 564 -8.16 -10.12 -1.50
CA ASP A 564 -8.33 -8.81 -2.14
C ASP A 564 -9.66 -8.14 -1.71
N VAL A 565 -9.88 -6.86 -2.03
CA VAL A 565 -11.16 -6.15 -1.80
C VAL A 565 -11.84 -5.69 -3.09
N GLN A 566 -13.17 -5.70 -3.08
CA GLN A 566 -14.00 -5.20 -4.18
C GLN A 566 -15.26 -4.52 -3.64
N MET A 567 -15.76 -3.53 -4.35
CA MET A 567 -17.09 -2.98 -4.12
C MET A 567 -18.16 -3.98 -4.58
N ARG A 568 -19.11 -4.32 -3.71
CA ARG A 568 -20.22 -5.23 -4.03
C ARG A 568 -21.54 -4.76 -3.43
N THR A 569 -22.66 -5.15 -4.04
CA THR A 569 -23.99 -4.93 -3.44
C THR A 569 -24.08 -5.64 -2.09
N SER A 570 -24.66 -4.99 -1.08
CA SER A 570 -24.59 -5.46 0.31
C SER A 570 -25.30 -6.80 0.56
N THR A 571 -24.52 -7.89 0.64
CA THR A 571 -25.00 -9.22 1.03
C THR A 571 -24.13 -9.80 2.14
N SER A 572 -24.61 -9.72 3.37
CA SER A 572 -24.19 -10.67 4.42
C SER A 572 -24.67 -12.08 4.04
N SER A 573 -24.02 -13.11 4.59
CA SER A 573 -24.44 -14.52 4.42
C SER A 573 -24.86 -15.09 5.77
N LEU A 574 -25.76 -16.08 5.75
CA LEU A 574 -26.48 -16.60 6.93
C LEU A 574 -27.30 -15.51 7.67
N ASP A 575 -28.11 -14.79 6.90
CA ASP A 575 -28.91 -13.66 7.39
C ASP A 575 -29.93 -14.00 8.49
N ARG A 576 -30.16 -13.00 9.35
CA ARG A 576 -31.22 -12.96 10.39
C ARG A 576 -32.59 -12.51 9.86
N PHE A 577 -32.69 -12.32 8.54
CA PHE A 577 -33.83 -11.75 7.83
C PHE A 577 -34.13 -12.57 6.57
N LEU A 578 -35.38 -12.53 6.11
CA LEU A 578 -35.80 -13.19 4.88
C LEU A 578 -35.91 -12.17 3.75
N MET A 579 -35.59 -12.59 2.53
CA MET A 579 -35.72 -11.78 1.31
C MET A 579 -36.78 -12.37 0.38
N VAL A 580 -37.87 -11.64 0.15
CA VAL A 580 -39.00 -12.06 -0.71
C VAL A 580 -38.99 -11.24 -2.00
N TRP A 581 -38.75 -11.91 -3.13
CA TRP A 581 -38.53 -11.27 -4.44
C TRP A 581 -39.77 -11.32 -5.33
N LYS A 582 -40.24 -10.15 -5.82
CA LYS A 582 -41.37 -10.05 -6.75
C LYS A 582 -40.86 -9.93 -8.19
N LEU A 583 -40.78 -11.07 -8.89
CA LEU A 583 -40.23 -11.24 -10.24
C LEU A 583 -41.13 -10.70 -11.37
N LYS A 584 -41.51 -9.42 -11.32
CA LYS A 584 -42.12 -8.68 -12.43
C LYS A 584 -41.15 -7.58 -12.91
N ALA A 585 -41.38 -7.01 -14.10
CA ALA A 585 -40.71 -5.78 -14.50
C ALA A 585 -40.85 -4.71 -13.39
N GLN A 586 -39.75 -4.02 -13.07
CA GLN A 586 -39.49 -3.44 -11.74
C GLN A 586 -39.48 -4.51 -10.61
N CYS A 587 -38.44 -5.34 -10.59
CA CYS A 587 -38.20 -6.28 -9.49
C CYS A 587 -38.08 -5.53 -8.16
N ARG A 588 -38.98 -5.82 -7.21
CA ARG A 588 -38.91 -5.33 -5.83
C ARG A 588 -38.67 -6.51 -4.89
N ALA A 589 -37.76 -6.32 -3.94
CA ALA A 589 -37.49 -7.28 -2.87
C ALA A 589 -37.96 -6.71 -1.53
N TYR A 590 -38.63 -7.53 -0.73
CA TYR A 590 -39.03 -7.18 0.63
C TYR A 590 -38.13 -7.90 1.63
N ARG A 591 -37.68 -7.18 2.67
CA ARG A 591 -36.82 -7.69 3.74
C ARG A 591 -37.65 -7.88 5.00
N PHE A 592 -37.89 -9.11 5.40
CA PHE A 592 -38.63 -9.43 6.63
C PHE A 592 -37.65 -9.68 7.78
N VAL A 593 -37.75 -8.90 8.85
CA VAL A 593 -36.81 -8.92 9.99
C VAL A 593 -37.52 -9.45 11.23
N GLY A 594 -36.87 -10.34 11.99
CA GLY A 594 -37.41 -10.78 13.27
C GLY A 594 -36.78 -12.01 13.89
N HIS A 595 -36.09 -12.86 13.13
CA HIS A 595 -35.27 -13.91 13.73
C HIS A 595 -34.03 -13.30 14.41
N ALA A 596 -33.64 -13.85 15.56
CA ALA A 596 -32.49 -13.37 16.33
C ALA A 596 -31.15 -13.92 15.80
N GLU A 597 -31.19 -15.08 15.16
CA GLU A 597 -30.05 -15.79 14.56
C GLU A 597 -30.37 -16.24 13.13
N ALA A 598 -29.37 -16.80 12.44
CA ALA A 598 -29.45 -17.21 11.04
C ALA A 598 -30.66 -18.10 10.72
N VAL A 599 -31.37 -17.77 9.64
CA VAL A 599 -32.46 -18.58 9.08
C VAL A 599 -31.87 -19.85 8.45
N THR A 600 -32.43 -21.02 8.76
CA THR A 600 -31.91 -22.34 8.37
C THR A 600 -32.73 -23.01 7.28
N SER A 601 -34.03 -22.73 7.21
CA SER A 601 -34.95 -23.31 6.24
C SER A 601 -36.16 -22.41 6.05
N VAL A 602 -36.70 -22.36 4.84
CA VAL A 602 -37.90 -21.58 4.47
C VAL A 602 -38.79 -22.41 3.54
N GLN A 603 -40.11 -22.30 3.68
CA GLN A 603 -41.06 -22.94 2.77
C GLN A 603 -42.37 -22.14 2.71
N TYR A 604 -42.92 -21.93 1.52
CA TYR A 604 -44.26 -21.35 1.35
C TYR A 604 -45.37 -22.37 1.67
N SER A 605 -46.52 -21.89 2.13
CA SER A 605 -47.74 -22.69 2.22
C SER A 605 -48.23 -23.10 0.82
N PRO A 606 -48.99 -24.21 0.68
CA PRO A 606 -49.43 -24.70 -0.64
C PRO A 606 -50.32 -23.73 -1.43
N ASP A 607 -50.98 -22.79 -0.74
CA ASP A 607 -51.81 -21.71 -1.30
C ASP A 607 -51.04 -20.40 -1.55
N GLY A 608 -49.78 -20.31 -1.10
CA GLY A 608 -48.92 -19.12 -1.19
C GLY A 608 -49.27 -17.96 -0.25
N GLN A 609 -50.24 -18.13 0.67
CA GLN A 609 -50.69 -17.07 1.57
C GLN A 609 -49.77 -16.86 2.79
N LEU A 610 -48.95 -17.86 3.13
CA LEU A 610 -48.01 -17.81 4.25
C LEU A 610 -46.62 -18.32 3.83
N LEU A 611 -45.62 -17.88 4.56
CA LEU A 611 -44.23 -18.33 4.47
C LEU A 611 -43.78 -18.80 5.85
N ALA A 612 -43.33 -20.05 5.98
CA ALA A 612 -42.74 -20.57 7.22
C ALA A 612 -41.22 -20.45 7.18
N SER A 613 -40.60 -20.22 8.35
CA SER A 613 -39.14 -20.22 8.50
C SER A 613 -38.66 -20.82 9.81
N ALA A 614 -37.54 -21.54 9.74
CA ALA A 614 -36.77 -22.05 10.86
C ALA A 614 -35.53 -21.19 11.09
N SER A 615 -35.06 -21.08 12.33
CA SER A 615 -33.81 -20.40 12.68
C SER A 615 -33.04 -21.15 13.78
N ARG A 616 -31.75 -20.83 13.88
CA ARG A 616 -30.91 -21.20 15.02
C ARG A 616 -31.41 -20.61 16.35
N ASP A 617 -32.21 -19.53 16.29
CA ASP A 617 -32.86 -18.88 17.46
C ASP A 617 -33.93 -19.73 18.17
N ARG A 618 -34.10 -20.99 17.76
CA ARG A 618 -34.96 -22.02 18.39
C ARG A 618 -36.45 -21.75 18.16
N THR A 619 -36.80 -20.76 17.35
CA THR A 619 -38.18 -20.46 16.96
C THR A 619 -38.48 -20.89 15.53
N VAL A 620 -39.76 -21.09 15.26
CA VAL A 620 -40.31 -21.10 13.91
C VAL A 620 -41.18 -19.84 13.76
N ARG A 621 -41.16 -19.19 12.60
CA ARG A 621 -42.04 -18.05 12.30
C ARG A 621 -42.95 -18.36 11.12
N LEU A 622 -44.18 -17.88 11.20
CA LEU A 622 -45.13 -17.82 10.08
C LEU A 622 -45.27 -16.35 9.67
N TRP A 623 -44.92 -16.04 8.43
CA TRP A 623 -44.93 -14.69 7.85
C TRP A 623 -46.09 -14.55 6.87
N ILE A 624 -46.74 -13.39 6.88
CA ILE A 624 -47.63 -12.96 5.80
C ILE A 624 -46.73 -12.29 4.73
N PRO A 625 -46.78 -12.71 3.45
CA PRO A 625 -45.92 -12.18 2.38
C PRO A 625 -46.38 -10.80 1.86
N CYS A 626 -46.69 -9.88 2.79
CA CYS A 626 -47.08 -8.50 2.53
C CYS A 626 -45.88 -7.54 2.65
N ILE A 627 -46.08 -6.25 2.34
CA ILE A 627 -45.00 -5.23 2.37
C ILE A 627 -44.41 -5.07 3.79
N HIS A 628 -45.23 -5.25 4.83
CA HIS A 628 -44.82 -5.06 6.23
C HIS A 628 -44.15 -6.29 6.87
N GLY A 629 -44.22 -7.47 6.25
CA GLY A 629 -43.59 -8.69 6.78
C GLY A 629 -44.10 -9.11 8.15
N GLU A 630 -45.40 -9.01 8.40
CA GLU A 630 -46.02 -9.41 9.68
C GLU A 630 -45.76 -10.89 9.98
N SER A 631 -45.43 -11.23 11.23
CA SER A 631 -45.19 -12.63 11.62
C SER A 631 -45.71 -13.02 13.00
N SER A 632 -46.18 -14.26 13.10
CA SER A 632 -46.41 -14.95 14.38
C SER A 632 -45.25 -15.89 14.70
N VAL A 633 -44.94 -16.04 16.00
CA VAL A 633 -43.77 -16.81 16.48
C VAL A 633 -44.22 -18.07 17.20
N LEU A 634 -43.85 -19.21 16.66
CA LEU A 634 -43.99 -20.53 17.27
C LEU A 634 -42.76 -20.82 18.13
N LYS A 635 -42.98 -20.97 19.45
CA LYS A 635 -41.95 -21.31 20.45
C LYS A 635 -42.24 -22.70 21.02
N GLY A 636 -41.20 -23.50 21.25
CA GLY A 636 -41.34 -24.83 21.86
C GLY A 636 -40.27 -25.86 21.49
N HIS A 637 -39.38 -25.57 20.55
CA HIS A 637 -38.08 -26.25 20.42
C HIS A 637 -37.09 -25.70 21.46
N THR A 638 -36.19 -26.54 21.96
CA THR A 638 -35.19 -26.15 22.96
C THR A 638 -33.80 -25.87 22.39
N ALA A 639 -33.58 -26.19 21.11
CA ALA A 639 -32.35 -25.96 20.36
C ALA A 639 -32.65 -25.49 18.91
N SER A 640 -31.60 -25.23 18.13
CA SER A 640 -31.66 -24.78 16.73
C SER A 640 -32.66 -25.61 15.91
N VAL A 641 -33.56 -24.94 15.17
CA VAL A 641 -34.47 -25.59 14.22
C VAL A 641 -33.74 -25.72 12.87
N ARG A 642 -33.76 -26.90 12.26
CA ARG A 642 -33.02 -27.20 11.01
C ARG A 642 -33.90 -27.15 9.76
N SER A 643 -35.16 -27.56 9.88
CA SER A 643 -36.10 -27.66 8.75
C SER A 643 -37.55 -27.40 9.16
N VAL A 644 -38.34 -26.88 8.21
CA VAL A 644 -39.79 -26.72 8.29
C VAL A 644 -40.47 -27.26 7.03
N SER A 645 -41.73 -27.71 7.16
CA SER A 645 -42.59 -28.04 6.02
C SER A 645 -44.06 -27.92 6.37
N PHE A 646 -44.86 -27.41 5.43
CA PHE A 646 -46.32 -27.49 5.51
C PHE A 646 -46.83 -28.88 5.11
N SER A 647 -48.01 -29.24 5.60
CA SER A 647 -48.88 -30.27 5.01
C SER A 647 -49.51 -29.75 3.71
N GLN A 648 -49.97 -30.64 2.83
CA GLN A 648 -50.49 -30.28 1.50
C GLN A 648 -51.82 -29.48 1.56
N ASP A 649 -52.56 -29.56 2.67
CA ASP A 649 -53.73 -28.73 2.97
C ASP A 649 -53.37 -27.36 3.60
N GLY A 650 -52.08 -27.12 3.91
CA GLY A 650 -51.59 -25.92 4.59
C GLY A 650 -52.06 -25.75 6.04
N HIS A 651 -52.76 -26.73 6.62
CA HIS A 651 -53.36 -26.60 7.97
C HIS A 651 -52.39 -26.94 9.10
N PHE A 652 -51.34 -27.70 8.79
CA PHE A 652 -50.31 -28.15 9.73
C PHE A 652 -48.92 -27.79 9.24
N LEU A 653 -48.00 -27.63 10.20
CA LEU A 653 -46.58 -27.45 9.95
C LEU A 653 -45.80 -28.51 10.75
N VAL A 654 -44.78 -29.10 10.15
CA VAL A 654 -43.80 -29.96 10.82
C VAL A 654 -42.46 -29.22 10.89
N SER A 655 -41.74 -29.34 12.00
CA SER A 655 -40.38 -28.82 12.17
C SER A 655 -39.44 -29.84 12.80
N ALA A 656 -38.18 -29.83 12.36
CA ALA A 656 -37.10 -30.69 12.83
C ALA A 656 -35.99 -29.87 13.52
N SER A 657 -35.37 -30.39 14.57
CA SER A 657 -34.42 -29.64 15.40
C SER A 657 -33.26 -30.47 15.94
N ASN A 658 -32.19 -29.76 16.30
CA ASN A 658 -31.10 -30.27 17.12
C ASN A 658 -31.55 -30.67 18.55
N ASP A 659 -32.78 -30.39 18.97
CA ASP A 659 -33.34 -30.93 20.23
C ASP A 659 -33.81 -32.40 20.14
N LYS A 660 -33.48 -33.08 19.05
CA LYS A 660 -33.80 -34.49 18.74
C LYS A 660 -35.29 -34.78 18.55
N SER A 661 -36.14 -33.75 18.53
CA SER A 661 -37.58 -33.88 18.36
C SER A 661 -38.08 -33.37 17.01
N ILE A 662 -39.22 -33.91 16.61
CA ILE A 662 -40.02 -33.41 15.48
C ILE A 662 -41.30 -32.84 16.08
N LYS A 663 -41.67 -31.60 15.72
CA LYS A 663 -42.83 -30.90 16.29
C LYS A 663 -43.88 -30.62 15.23
N ILE A 664 -45.14 -30.90 15.56
CA ILE A 664 -46.28 -30.68 14.69
C ILE A 664 -47.11 -29.55 15.27
N TRP A 665 -47.34 -28.52 14.47
CA TRP A 665 -48.02 -27.27 14.83
C TRP A 665 -49.31 -27.11 14.02
N SER A 666 -50.31 -26.44 14.57
CA SER A 666 -51.42 -25.93 13.76
C SER A 666 -51.06 -24.57 13.16
N VAL A 667 -51.44 -24.35 11.90
CA VAL A 667 -51.21 -23.09 11.18
C VAL A 667 -52.36 -22.11 11.43
N ARG A 668 -53.60 -22.61 11.49
CA ARG A 668 -54.81 -21.78 11.72
C ARG A 668 -54.87 -21.20 13.13
N HIS A 669 -54.36 -21.94 14.11
CA HIS A 669 -54.17 -21.49 15.47
C HIS A 669 -52.69 -21.75 15.82
N PRO A 670 -51.81 -20.74 15.88
CA PRO A 670 -50.35 -20.94 15.92
C PRO A 670 -49.89 -21.53 17.27
N CYS A 671 -50.02 -22.85 17.43
CA CYS A 671 -49.71 -23.60 18.65
C CYS A 671 -49.14 -24.99 18.34
N LEU A 672 -48.45 -25.57 19.34
CA LEU A 672 -47.92 -26.93 19.29
C LEU A 672 -49.04 -27.95 19.54
N LEU A 673 -49.19 -28.93 18.65
CA LEU A 673 -50.18 -30.00 18.78
C LEU A 673 -49.60 -31.24 19.45
N PHE A 674 -48.43 -31.69 19.00
CA PHE A 674 -47.67 -32.79 19.61
C PHE A 674 -46.20 -32.74 19.17
N SER A 675 -45.37 -33.55 19.85
CA SER A 675 -43.95 -33.77 19.53
C SER A 675 -43.68 -35.26 19.41
N LEU A 676 -42.85 -35.65 18.45
CA LEU A 676 -42.39 -37.03 18.24
C LEU A 676 -40.94 -37.14 18.72
N PHE A 677 -40.66 -38.19 19.50
CA PHE A 677 -39.35 -38.44 20.12
C PHE A 677 -38.98 -39.92 19.91
N GLN A 678 -37.94 -40.17 19.11
CA GLN A 678 -37.33 -41.51 18.94
C GLN A 678 -35.96 -41.45 18.24
N HIS A 679 -35.62 -40.32 17.60
CA HIS A 679 -34.26 -40.06 17.12
C HIS A 679 -33.30 -39.88 18.31
N THR A 680 -32.07 -40.39 18.17
CA THR A 680 -31.05 -40.36 19.23
C THR A 680 -30.03 -39.23 19.02
N HIS A 681 -29.98 -38.62 17.83
CA HIS A 681 -29.21 -37.41 17.51
C HIS A 681 -30.09 -36.29 16.93
N TRP A 682 -29.47 -35.22 16.44
CA TRP A 682 -30.14 -34.07 15.84
C TRP A 682 -30.93 -34.48 14.59
N VAL A 683 -32.17 -33.97 14.47
CA VAL A 683 -33.02 -34.21 13.30
C VAL A 683 -32.76 -33.13 12.26
N CYS A 684 -32.24 -33.52 11.09
CA CYS A 684 -31.82 -32.59 10.05
C CYS A 684 -33.01 -32.09 9.22
N CYS A 685 -33.91 -32.99 8.81
CA CYS A 685 -35.09 -32.65 8.04
C CYS A 685 -36.31 -33.49 8.46
N ALA A 686 -37.51 -32.92 8.30
CA ALA A 686 -38.77 -33.64 8.35
C ALA A 686 -39.75 -33.06 7.33
N LYS A 687 -40.45 -33.92 6.58
CA LYS A 687 -41.45 -33.58 5.56
C LYS A 687 -42.74 -34.35 5.78
N PHE A 688 -43.88 -33.77 5.43
CA PHE A 688 -45.14 -34.49 5.29
C PHE A 688 -45.18 -35.23 3.93
N SER A 689 -45.87 -36.36 3.92
CA SER A 689 -46.36 -37.00 2.70
C SER A 689 -47.40 -36.12 1.96
N PRO A 690 -47.59 -36.29 0.63
CA PRO A 690 -48.58 -35.52 -0.14
C PRO A 690 -50.04 -35.68 0.34
N ASP A 691 -50.37 -36.77 1.05
CA ASP A 691 -51.70 -37.01 1.62
C ASP A 691 -51.83 -36.62 3.11
N GLY A 692 -50.73 -36.11 3.72
CA GLY A 692 -50.67 -35.68 5.11
C GLY A 692 -50.73 -36.79 6.18
N ARG A 693 -50.78 -38.07 5.80
CA ARG A 693 -50.92 -39.19 6.76
C ARG A 693 -49.60 -39.61 7.38
N LEU A 694 -48.50 -39.44 6.65
CA LEU A 694 -47.15 -39.79 7.07
C LEU A 694 -46.26 -38.56 7.21
N ILE A 695 -45.29 -38.64 8.11
CA ILE A 695 -44.09 -37.80 8.13
C ILE A 695 -42.88 -38.70 7.84
N ALA A 696 -41.94 -38.22 7.03
CA ALA A 696 -40.60 -38.79 6.92
C ALA A 696 -39.61 -37.82 7.57
N SER A 697 -38.64 -38.34 8.34
CA SER A 697 -37.58 -37.54 8.96
C SER A 697 -36.21 -38.21 8.83
N CYS A 698 -35.16 -37.41 8.80
CA CYS A 698 -33.77 -37.89 8.76
C CYS A 698 -32.92 -37.24 9.87
N SER A 699 -31.94 -37.98 10.37
CA SER A 699 -31.16 -37.61 11.55
C SER A 699 -29.70 -38.03 11.41
N GLU A 700 -28.84 -37.32 12.15
CA GLU A 700 -27.42 -37.65 12.34
C GLU A 700 -27.22 -39.00 13.09
N ASP A 701 -28.29 -39.60 13.64
CA ASP A 701 -28.30 -40.98 14.16
C ASP A 701 -28.29 -42.09 13.09
N LYS A 702 -28.16 -41.70 11.81
CA LYS A 702 -28.12 -42.60 10.65
C LYS A 702 -29.46 -43.30 10.34
N SER A 703 -30.58 -42.86 10.93
CA SER A 703 -31.91 -43.37 10.57
C SER A 703 -32.74 -42.37 9.75
N VAL A 704 -33.53 -42.92 8.83
CA VAL A 704 -34.67 -42.25 8.20
C VAL A 704 -35.94 -42.91 8.74
N LYS A 705 -36.75 -42.16 9.48
CA LYS A 705 -37.94 -42.68 10.19
C LYS A 705 -39.22 -42.24 9.52
N ILE A 706 -40.19 -43.16 9.44
CA ILE A 706 -41.55 -42.91 8.95
C ILE A 706 -42.52 -42.95 10.12
N TRP A 707 -43.35 -41.92 10.24
CA TRP A 707 -44.26 -41.71 11.37
C TRP A 707 -45.71 -41.59 10.92
N ASP A 708 -46.63 -42.16 11.69
CA ASP A 708 -48.07 -42.00 11.50
C ASP A 708 -48.54 -40.70 12.18
N THR A 709 -49.17 -39.78 11.43
CA THR A 709 -49.64 -38.50 11.99
C THR A 709 -50.87 -38.64 12.89
N ARG A 710 -51.62 -39.73 12.77
CA ARG A 710 -52.82 -40.05 13.59
C ARG A 710 -52.42 -40.79 14.86
N ASN A 711 -51.65 -41.86 14.71
CA ASN A 711 -51.23 -42.71 15.83
C ASN A 711 -50.04 -42.13 16.61
N LYS A 712 -49.31 -41.16 16.04
CA LYS A 712 -48.17 -40.44 16.65
C LYS A 712 -46.99 -41.35 17.00
N THR A 713 -46.88 -42.49 16.33
CA THR A 713 -45.85 -43.50 16.49
C THR A 713 -44.90 -43.50 15.28
N CYS A 714 -43.66 -43.94 15.50
CA CYS A 714 -42.80 -44.37 14.41
C CYS A 714 -43.36 -45.70 13.89
N ILE A 715 -43.64 -45.79 12.60
CA ILE A 715 -44.01 -47.03 11.91
C ILE A 715 -42.73 -47.81 11.59
N GLU A 716 -41.78 -47.13 10.94
CA GLU A 716 -40.68 -47.76 10.22
C GLU A 716 -39.37 -46.98 10.40
N SER A 717 -38.23 -47.67 10.42
CA SER A 717 -36.93 -47.07 10.72
C SER A 717 -35.84 -47.59 9.79
N LEU A 718 -35.72 -46.95 8.63
CA LEU A 718 -34.70 -47.24 7.62
C LEU A 718 -33.31 -46.84 8.17
N LEU A 719 -32.30 -47.69 7.97
CA LEU A 719 -30.93 -47.47 8.46
C LEU A 719 -29.97 -47.16 7.30
N ASP A 720 -29.35 -45.98 7.34
CA ASP A 720 -28.39 -45.51 6.32
C ASP A 720 -26.99 -46.00 6.64
N TYR A 721 -26.69 -47.24 6.24
CA TYR A 721 -25.35 -47.79 6.40
C TYR A 721 -24.31 -46.98 5.59
N GLU A 722 -23.15 -46.76 6.21
CA GLU A 722 -22.04 -45.87 5.81
C GLU A 722 -22.24 -44.34 5.92
N GLY A 723 -23.39 -43.79 6.33
CA GLY A 723 -23.52 -42.33 6.46
C GLY A 723 -24.62 -41.82 7.39
N PHE A 724 -25.01 -40.56 7.21
CA PHE A 724 -26.23 -40.00 7.78
C PHE A 724 -26.91 -39.09 6.75
N ALA A 725 -28.23 -38.97 6.85
CA ALA A 725 -29.05 -38.25 5.87
C ALA A 725 -29.31 -36.79 6.29
N ASN A 726 -28.83 -35.84 5.47
CA ASN A 726 -29.03 -34.40 5.62
C ASN A 726 -30.47 -33.98 5.30
N PHE A 727 -31.06 -34.60 4.27
CA PHE A 727 -32.37 -34.21 3.74
C PHE A 727 -33.19 -35.44 3.34
N VAL A 728 -34.51 -35.31 3.46
CA VAL A 728 -35.50 -36.28 2.98
C VAL A 728 -36.64 -35.53 2.29
N ASP A 729 -37.15 -36.07 1.19
CA ASP A 729 -38.29 -35.54 0.43
C ASP A 729 -39.19 -36.67 -0.09
N PHE A 730 -40.48 -36.39 -0.32
CA PHE A 730 -41.43 -37.35 -0.90
C PHE A 730 -41.58 -37.13 -2.40
N ASN A 731 -41.69 -38.22 -3.17
CA ASN A 731 -42.22 -38.15 -4.53
C ASN A 731 -43.66 -37.57 -4.48
N PRO A 732 -44.06 -36.63 -5.37
CA PRO A 732 -45.43 -36.13 -5.49
C PRO A 732 -46.54 -37.19 -5.50
N SER A 733 -46.25 -38.43 -5.92
CA SER A 733 -47.18 -39.58 -5.85
C SER A 733 -47.47 -40.10 -4.44
N GLY A 734 -46.61 -39.78 -3.47
CA GLY A 734 -46.62 -40.36 -2.12
C GLY A 734 -46.16 -41.83 -2.04
N THR A 735 -45.64 -42.43 -3.12
CA THR A 735 -45.23 -43.86 -3.14
C THR A 735 -43.81 -44.10 -2.66
N CYS A 736 -42.92 -43.12 -2.85
CA CYS A 736 -41.48 -43.23 -2.59
C CYS A 736 -40.92 -41.99 -1.88
N ILE A 737 -39.80 -42.16 -1.18
CA ILE A 737 -39.00 -41.06 -0.63
C ILE A 737 -37.59 -41.05 -1.22
N ALA A 738 -37.00 -39.87 -1.35
CA ALA A 738 -35.56 -39.70 -1.58
C ALA A 738 -34.88 -39.22 -0.28
N SER A 739 -33.76 -39.83 0.09
CA SER A 739 -32.91 -39.43 1.21
C SER A 739 -31.49 -39.13 0.73
N ALA A 740 -30.95 -37.96 1.08
CA ALA A 740 -29.65 -37.47 0.64
C ALA A 740 -28.64 -37.45 1.78
N GLY A 741 -27.46 -38.05 1.58
CA GLY A 741 -26.50 -38.31 2.64
C GLY A 741 -25.19 -37.51 2.56
N SER A 742 -24.54 -37.41 3.73
CA SER A 742 -23.16 -36.95 3.87
C SER A 742 -22.17 -37.87 3.13
N ASN A 743 -22.52 -39.15 2.95
CA ASN A 743 -21.82 -40.17 2.14
C ASN A 743 -21.88 -39.95 0.61
N HIS A 744 -22.31 -38.77 0.14
CA HIS A 744 -22.34 -38.35 -1.28
C HIS A 744 -23.36 -39.12 -2.14
N VAL A 745 -24.22 -39.92 -1.50
CA VAL A 745 -25.20 -40.80 -2.14
C VAL A 745 -26.61 -40.24 -1.92
N VAL A 746 -27.47 -40.39 -2.92
CA VAL A 746 -28.92 -40.21 -2.79
C VAL A 746 -29.59 -41.58 -2.93
N ARG A 747 -30.41 -41.96 -1.95
CA ARG A 747 -31.13 -43.25 -1.91
C ARG A 747 -32.62 -43.03 -2.12
N LEU A 748 -33.26 -43.87 -2.94
CA LEU A 748 -34.68 -43.85 -3.24
C LEU A 748 -35.34 -45.11 -2.66
N TRP A 749 -36.41 -44.96 -1.88
CA TRP A 749 -37.08 -46.07 -1.18
C TRP A 749 -38.59 -46.11 -1.49
N ASP A 750 -39.17 -47.30 -1.75
CA ASP A 750 -40.63 -47.49 -1.81
C ASP A 750 -41.17 -47.70 -0.39
N ILE A 751 -42.16 -46.89 -0.01
CA ILE A 751 -42.72 -46.82 1.35
C ILE A 751 -43.60 -48.04 1.67
N ARG A 752 -44.24 -48.65 0.67
CA ARG A 752 -45.17 -49.78 0.82
C ARG A 752 -44.42 -51.11 0.86
N MET A 753 -43.33 -51.21 0.11
CA MET A 753 -42.49 -52.40 0.02
C MET A 753 -41.37 -52.43 1.06
N ASN A 754 -41.12 -51.31 1.76
CA ASN A 754 -40.03 -51.13 2.72
C ASN A 754 -38.66 -51.56 2.14
N LYS A 755 -38.35 -51.07 0.93
CA LYS A 755 -37.15 -51.45 0.18
C LYS A 755 -36.50 -50.25 -0.51
N LEU A 756 -35.17 -50.28 -0.52
CA LEU A 756 -34.34 -49.44 -1.39
C LEU A 756 -34.64 -49.84 -2.85
N LEU A 757 -35.15 -48.90 -3.63
CA LEU A 757 -35.33 -49.05 -5.08
C LEU A 757 -34.00 -48.83 -5.79
N GLN A 758 -33.30 -47.75 -5.45
CA GLN A 758 -32.03 -47.39 -6.09
C GLN A 758 -31.16 -46.51 -5.20
N HIS A 759 -29.85 -46.52 -5.45
CA HIS A 759 -28.89 -45.60 -4.84
C HIS A 759 -28.05 -44.94 -5.94
N TYR A 760 -27.82 -43.64 -5.82
CA TYR A 760 -27.15 -42.83 -6.83
C TYR A 760 -25.92 -42.17 -6.20
N LYS A 761 -24.72 -42.60 -6.59
CA LYS A 761 -23.44 -41.98 -6.20
C LYS A 761 -23.04 -40.93 -7.23
N VAL A 762 -23.70 -39.77 -7.17
CA VAL A 762 -23.70 -38.76 -8.24
C VAL A 762 -22.68 -37.64 -8.04
N HIS A 763 -22.34 -37.37 -6.78
CA HIS A 763 -21.56 -36.21 -6.34
C HIS A 763 -20.21 -36.64 -5.77
N ARG A 764 -19.26 -35.68 -5.72
CA ARG A 764 -17.93 -35.85 -5.15
C ARG A 764 -17.86 -35.51 -3.64
N ALA A 765 -18.90 -34.89 -3.10
CA ALA A 765 -19.00 -34.47 -1.71
C ALA A 765 -20.44 -34.63 -1.19
N GLY A 766 -20.71 -34.22 0.05
CA GLY A 766 -22.01 -34.38 0.71
C GLY A 766 -23.17 -33.79 -0.09
N VAL A 767 -24.34 -34.44 -0.04
CA VAL A 767 -25.57 -33.92 -0.66
C VAL A 767 -26.40 -33.22 0.42
N ASN A 768 -26.65 -31.93 0.23
CA ASN A 768 -27.27 -31.04 1.23
C ASN A 768 -28.80 -30.99 1.12
N CYS A 769 -29.31 -31.02 -0.11
CA CYS A 769 -30.73 -30.82 -0.40
C CYS A 769 -31.12 -31.59 -1.66
N VAL A 770 -32.37 -32.06 -1.69
CA VAL A 770 -33.00 -32.66 -2.88
C VAL A 770 -34.41 -32.12 -3.06
N SER A 771 -34.91 -32.15 -4.29
CA SER A 771 -36.29 -31.74 -4.61
C SER A 771 -36.80 -32.57 -5.80
N PHE A 772 -37.98 -33.18 -5.65
CA PHE A 772 -38.66 -33.82 -6.77
C PHE A 772 -39.29 -32.80 -7.72
N HIS A 773 -39.26 -33.09 -9.02
CA HIS A 773 -40.05 -32.39 -10.01
C HIS A 773 -41.55 -32.73 -9.83
N PRO A 774 -42.50 -31.80 -10.02
CA PRO A 774 -43.93 -32.07 -9.80
C PRO A 774 -44.54 -33.20 -10.63
N SER A 775 -43.91 -33.62 -11.73
CA SER A 775 -44.31 -34.79 -12.52
C SER A 775 -43.91 -36.14 -11.89
N GLY A 776 -43.05 -36.16 -10.87
CA GLY A 776 -42.53 -37.37 -10.22
C GLY A 776 -41.38 -38.07 -10.94
N ASN A 777 -41.14 -37.77 -12.23
CA ASN A 777 -40.14 -38.46 -13.05
C ASN A 777 -38.69 -37.98 -12.84
N TYR A 778 -38.48 -36.78 -12.30
CA TYR A 778 -37.15 -36.17 -12.17
C TYR A 778 -36.84 -35.75 -10.74
N LEU A 779 -35.56 -35.83 -10.37
CA LEU A 779 -35.03 -35.45 -9.07
C LEU A 779 -33.83 -34.52 -9.26
N ILE A 780 -33.79 -33.37 -8.57
CA ILE A 780 -32.61 -32.49 -8.53
C ILE A 780 -31.91 -32.60 -7.18
N THR A 781 -30.58 -32.61 -7.21
CA THR A 781 -29.69 -32.79 -6.05
C THR A 781 -28.69 -31.64 -5.97
N ALA A 782 -28.42 -31.16 -4.75
CA ALA A 782 -27.48 -30.07 -4.47
C ALA A 782 -26.39 -30.53 -3.50
N SER A 783 -25.12 -30.19 -3.76
CA SER A 783 -23.97 -30.74 -3.05
C SER A 783 -22.91 -29.72 -2.66
N ASP A 784 -22.12 -30.08 -1.63
CA ASP A 784 -20.88 -29.41 -1.26
C ASP A 784 -19.84 -29.36 -2.39
N ASP A 785 -19.96 -30.20 -3.43
CA ASP A 785 -19.06 -30.17 -4.60
C ASP A 785 -19.31 -28.98 -5.56
N GLY A 786 -20.24 -28.08 -5.20
CA GLY A 786 -20.57 -26.88 -5.97
C GLY A 786 -21.47 -27.13 -7.18
N THR A 787 -21.83 -28.38 -7.44
CA THR A 787 -22.69 -28.73 -8.59
C THR A 787 -24.13 -29.03 -8.19
N LEU A 788 -25.02 -28.84 -9.16
CA LEU A 788 -26.40 -29.32 -9.13
C LEU A 788 -26.51 -30.47 -10.13
N LYS A 789 -27.21 -31.55 -9.79
CA LYS A 789 -27.39 -32.69 -10.70
C LYS A 789 -28.85 -33.08 -10.82
N ILE A 790 -29.27 -33.43 -12.04
CA ILE A 790 -30.65 -33.77 -12.37
C ILE A 790 -30.67 -35.20 -12.87
N LEU A 791 -31.48 -36.04 -12.22
CA LEU A 791 -31.62 -37.46 -12.51
C LEU A 791 -33.03 -37.80 -12.99
N ASP A 792 -33.12 -38.76 -13.90
CA ASP A 792 -34.35 -39.48 -14.18
C ASP A 792 -34.56 -40.56 -13.11
N VAL A 793 -35.76 -40.61 -12.54
CA VAL A 793 -36.14 -41.48 -11.41
C VAL A 793 -36.62 -42.86 -11.90
N LEU A 794 -36.97 -43.00 -13.18
CA LEU A 794 -37.45 -44.24 -13.80
C LEU A 794 -36.33 -45.00 -14.53
N GLU A 795 -35.47 -44.30 -15.27
CA GLU A 795 -34.21 -44.88 -15.82
C GLU A 795 -33.10 -44.96 -14.77
N GLY A 796 -33.17 -44.17 -13.69
CA GLY A 796 -32.12 -44.06 -12.68
C GLY A 796 -30.85 -43.38 -13.18
N ARG A 797 -30.97 -42.54 -14.22
CA ARG A 797 -29.84 -41.99 -14.98
C ARG A 797 -29.59 -40.51 -14.65
N LEU A 798 -28.32 -40.14 -14.54
CA LEU A 798 -27.89 -38.73 -14.54
C LEU A 798 -28.12 -38.10 -15.93
N ILE A 799 -28.98 -37.07 -16.00
CA ILE A 799 -29.28 -36.32 -17.23
C ILE A 799 -28.32 -35.14 -17.39
N TYR A 800 -28.21 -34.30 -16.36
CA TYR A 800 -27.42 -33.06 -16.39
C TYR A 800 -26.60 -32.87 -15.11
N THR A 801 -25.36 -32.37 -15.26
CA THR A 801 -24.62 -31.70 -14.19
C THR A 801 -24.54 -30.22 -14.53
N LEU A 802 -25.16 -29.38 -13.70
CA LEU A 802 -25.20 -27.94 -13.85
C LEU A 802 -24.15 -27.30 -12.94
N HIS A 803 -23.45 -26.32 -13.51
CA HIS A 803 -22.41 -25.54 -12.86
C HIS A 803 -22.84 -24.06 -12.86
N GLY A 804 -22.44 -23.30 -11.85
CA GLY A 804 -22.79 -21.87 -11.75
C GLY A 804 -22.47 -21.28 -10.39
N HIS A 805 -22.71 -22.05 -9.33
CA HIS A 805 -22.23 -21.69 -7.99
C HIS A 805 -20.71 -21.86 -7.88
N LYS A 806 -20.06 -20.98 -7.13
CA LYS A 806 -18.60 -20.96 -6.87
C LYS A 806 -18.20 -21.66 -5.57
N GLY A 807 -19.14 -22.32 -4.90
CA GLY A 807 -18.93 -23.04 -3.65
C GLY A 807 -20.14 -23.94 -3.32
N PRO A 808 -20.14 -24.61 -2.14
CA PRO A 808 -21.18 -25.55 -1.71
C PRO A 808 -22.61 -25.09 -2.00
N VAL A 809 -23.39 -25.93 -2.68
CA VAL A 809 -24.81 -25.66 -2.93
C VAL A 809 -25.62 -26.19 -1.76
N LEU A 810 -26.25 -25.27 -1.04
CA LEU A 810 -26.88 -25.54 0.27
C LEU A 810 -28.36 -25.92 0.13
N SER A 811 -29.04 -25.41 -0.91
CA SER A 811 -30.46 -25.67 -1.13
C SER A 811 -30.84 -25.65 -2.61
N VAL A 812 -31.84 -26.44 -2.98
CA VAL A 812 -32.46 -26.47 -4.29
C VAL A 812 -33.95 -26.78 -4.16
N ALA A 813 -34.80 -26.11 -4.95
CA ALA A 813 -36.25 -26.36 -4.96
C ALA A 813 -36.87 -26.11 -6.34
N PHE A 814 -37.66 -27.08 -6.82
CA PHE A 814 -38.54 -26.86 -7.97
C PHE A 814 -39.70 -25.92 -7.61
N SER A 815 -40.16 -25.14 -8.58
CA SER A 815 -41.43 -24.42 -8.49
C SER A 815 -42.61 -25.39 -8.56
N LYS A 816 -43.76 -25.02 -7.96
CA LYS A 816 -45.00 -25.84 -7.90
C LYS A 816 -45.51 -26.36 -9.26
N LYS A 817 -45.05 -25.76 -10.36
CA LYS A 817 -45.42 -26.09 -11.74
C LYS A 817 -44.34 -26.83 -12.56
N GLY A 818 -43.12 -27.01 -12.04
CA GLY A 818 -42.01 -27.59 -12.80
C GLY A 818 -41.25 -26.59 -13.69
N GLU A 819 -41.94 -25.62 -14.31
CA GLU A 819 -41.43 -24.58 -15.24
C GLU A 819 -40.08 -23.90 -14.88
N LYS A 820 -39.73 -23.87 -13.58
CA LYS A 820 -38.52 -23.27 -13.02
C LYS A 820 -38.06 -24.02 -11.76
N PHE A 821 -36.78 -23.88 -11.41
CA PHE A 821 -36.25 -24.18 -10.07
C PHE A 821 -35.28 -23.09 -9.61
N ALA A 822 -35.05 -23.01 -8.30
CA ALA A 822 -34.06 -22.13 -7.71
C ALA A 822 -32.99 -22.93 -6.95
N SER A 823 -31.76 -22.43 -6.92
CA SER A 823 -30.66 -22.96 -6.12
C SER A 823 -29.97 -21.85 -5.32
N GLY A 824 -29.50 -22.17 -4.12
CA GLY A 824 -28.78 -21.24 -3.24
C GLY A 824 -27.44 -21.83 -2.79
N GLY A 825 -26.37 -21.06 -2.93
CA GLY A 825 -25.00 -21.47 -2.60
C GLY A 825 -24.39 -20.72 -1.43
N ALA A 826 -23.33 -21.29 -0.86
CA ALA A 826 -22.47 -20.64 0.13
C ALA A 826 -21.70 -19.43 -0.44
N ASP A 827 -21.68 -19.28 -1.76
CA ASP A 827 -21.18 -18.12 -2.51
C ASP A 827 -22.10 -16.89 -2.46
N ALA A 828 -23.13 -16.92 -1.61
CA ALA A 828 -24.18 -15.90 -1.45
C ALA A 828 -25.03 -15.64 -2.71
N GLN A 829 -25.00 -16.54 -3.71
CA GLN A 829 -25.83 -16.44 -4.90
C GLN A 829 -27.13 -17.25 -4.75
N VAL A 830 -28.21 -16.71 -5.31
CA VAL A 830 -29.45 -17.45 -5.58
C VAL A 830 -29.69 -17.43 -7.08
N LEU A 831 -29.56 -18.59 -7.73
CA LEU A 831 -29.71 -18.74 -9.17
C LEU A 831 -31.12 -19.25 -9.48
N LEU A 832 -31.80 -18.60 -10.44
CA LEU A 832 -33.15 -18.98 -10.90
C LEU A 832 -33.06 -19.57 -12.31
N TRP A 833 -33.41 -20.84 -12.42
CA TRP A 833 -33.28 -21.62 -13.65
C TRP A 833 -34.65 -21.84 -14.28
N LYS A 834 -34.70 -21.85 -15.62
CA LYS A 834 -35.88 -22.25 -16.40
C LYS A 834 -35.72 -23.70 -16.83
N THR A 835 -36.78 -24.50 -16.72
CA THR A 835 -36.77 -25.90 -17.17
C THR A 835 -37.34 -26.05 -18.59
N ASN A 836 -37.06 -27.19 -19.19
CA ASN A 836 -37.66 -27.70 -20.44
C ASN A 836 -38.22 -29.13 -20.27
N PHE A 837 -38.28 -29.66 -19.05
CA PHE A 837 -38.67 -31.05 -18.77
C PHE A 837 -40.10 -31.40 -19.22
N ASP A 838 -40.99 -30.40 -19.28
CA ASP A 838 -42.38 -30.55 -19.71
C ASP A 838 -42.61 -30.14 -21.19
N SER A 839 -41.56 -29.89 -21.99
CA SER A 839 -41.75 -29.44 -23.39
C SER A 839 -42.07 -30.56 -24.39
N TRP A 840 -41.86 -31.82 -24.02
CA TRP A 840 -42.18 -33.01 -24.81
C TRP A 840 -42.99 -33.99 -23.96
N ASP A 841 -43.93 -34.75 -24.55
CA ASP A 841 -44.62 -35.83 -23.83
C ASP A 841 -43.61 -36.93 -23.50
N TYR A 842 -43.47 -37.25 -22.21
CA TYR A 842 -42.59 -38.30 -21.71
C TYR A 842 -42.88 -39.68 -22.37
N LYS A 843 -44.12 -39.91 -22.84
CA LYS A 843 -44.47 -41.09 -23.64
C LYS A 843 -43.87 -41.08 -25.05
N GLU A 844 -43.71 -39.93 -25.69
CA GLU A 844 -43.00 -39.80 -26.97
C GLU A 844 -41.50 -40.01 -26.78
N VAL A 845 -40.92 -39.50 -25.67
CA VAL A 845 -39.52 -39.74 -25.30
C VAL A 845 -39.28 -41.24 -25.10
N LEU A 846 -40.14 -41.92 -24.34
CA LEU A 846 -40.09 -43.39 -24.17
C LEU A 846 -40.18 -44.15 -25.51
N LYS A 847 -41.07 -43.76 -26.44
CA LYS A 847 -41.11 -44.36 -27.79
C LYS A 847 -39.79 -44.17 -28.54
N HIS A 848 -39.17 -42.99 -28.44
CA HIS A 848 -37.87 -42.70 -29.06
C HIS A 848 -36.70 -43.46 -28.43
N HIS A 849 -36.79 -43.91 -27.17
CA HIS A 849 -35.78 -44.76 -26.53
C HIS A 849 -36.05 -46.26 -26.72
N ILE A 850 -37.31 -46.71 -26.82
CA ILE A 850 -37.65 -48.07 -27.27
C ILE A 850 -37.13 -48.33 -28.70
N ARG A 851 -37.07 -47.31 -29.56
CA ARG A 851 -36.42 -47.41 -30.88
C ARG A 851 -34.90 -47.63 -30.85
N ARG A 852 -34.25 -47.63 -29.67
CA ARG A 852 -32.84 -47.98 -29.47
C ARG A 852 -32.62 -49.38 -28.86
N THR A 853 -33.66 -50.20 -28.69
CA THR A 853 -33.52 -51.56 -28.13
C THR A 853 -33.46 -52.65 -29.22
N ASN A 854 -32.79 -52.37 -30.34
CA ASN A 854 -32.30 -53.37 -31.28
C ASN A 854 -30.77 -53.35 -31.24
N LEU A 855 -30.13 -54.49 -31.49
CA LEU A 855 -28.70 -54.68 -31.23
C LEU A 855 -27.81 -53.88 -32.20
N ASP A 856 -27.09 -52.91 -31.64
CA ASP A 856 -25.74 -52.54 -32.05
C ASP A 856 -24.78 -52.98 -30.92
N ASP A 857 -23.54 -53.34 -31.26
CA ASP A 857 -22.56 -53.91 -30.32
C ASP A 857 -22.09 -52.91 -29.22
N PRO A 858 -21.57 -53.41 -28.08
CA PRO A 858 -21.09 -52.54 -27.01
C PRO A 858 -19.93 -51.63 -27.50
N PRO A 859 -19.93 -50.34 -27.13
CA PRO A 859 -18.94 -49.39 -27.61
C PRO A 859 -17.52 -49.81 -27.21
N HIS A 860 -16.67 -50.04 -28.21
CA HIS A 860 -15.27 -50.35 -28.01
C HIS A 860 -14.49 -49.08 -27.62
N LEU A 861 -13.20 -49.24 -27.32
CA LEU A 861 -12.30 -48.19 -26.79
C LEU A 861 -11.95 -47.05 -27.79
N LEU A 862 -12.84 -46.73 -28.73
CA LEU A 862 -12.64 -45.75 -29.82
C LEU A 862 -13.79 -44.73 -29.94
N ASP A 863 -14.93 -44.92 -29.26
CA ASP A 863 -16.12 -44.05 -29.38
C ASP A 863 -16.05 -42.76 -28.54
N ILE A 864 -14.86 -42.36 -28.06
CA ILE A 864 -14.64 -41.15 -27.27
C ILE A 864 -13.68 -40.21 -28.01
N TYR A 865 -14.27 -39.23 -28.72
CA TYR A 865 -13.82 -37.84 -28.99
C TYR A 865 -12.37 -37.54 -29.45
N PRO A 866 -12.15 -36.42 -30.17
CA PRO A 866 -12.90 -35.90 -31.32
C PRO A 866 -11.95 -35.65 -32.51
N ARG A 867 -12.24 -36.22 -33.70
CA ARG A 867 -11.28 -36.14 -34.82
C ARG A 867 -11.41 -34.87 -35.68
N SER A 868 -10.26 -34.28 -35.94
CA SER A 868 -9.96 -33.22 -36.89
C SER A 868 -9.93 -33.71 -38.35
N PRO A 869 -9.75 -32.79 -39.29
CA PRO A 869 -8.71 -32.89 -40.33
C PRO A 869 -7.70 -31.71 -40.20
N HIS A 870 -6.51 -31.73 -40.79
CA HIS A 870 -6.11 -32.23 -42.12
C HIS A 870 -4.84 -33.11 -42.09
N LEU A 871 -4.82 -34.25 -42.82
CA LEU A 871 -4.09 -34.52 -44.10
C LEU A 871 -2.55 -34.42 -43.98
N HIS A 872 -1.71 -35.37 -44.40
CA HIS A 872 -1.80 -36.72 -45.01
C HIS A 872 -0.62 -37.59 -44.45
N GLY A 873 -0.42 -38.89 -44.71
CA GLY A 873 -1.01 -39.85 -45.67
C GLY A 873 -0.64 -41.32 -45.35
N GLU A 874 -0.63 -42.20 -46.36
CA GLU A 874 -0.47 -43.67 -46.25
C GLU A 874 0.92 -44.14 -45.74
N LYS A 875 1.18 -45.36 -45.22
CA LYS A 875 0.73 -46.69 -45.71
C LYS A 875 0.93 -47.87 -44.72
N ILE A 876 -0.03 -48.80 -44.72
CA ILE A 876 0.03 -50.29 -44.61
C ILE A 876 1.41 -50.89 -44.20
N GLN A 877 1.55 -51.73 -43.16
CA GLN A 877 1.24 -53.18 -43.19
C GLN A 877 1.13 -53.86 -41.78
N SER A 878 0.88 -55.19 -41.75
CA SER A 878 0.42 -55.99 -40.60
C SER A 878 1.42 -57.03 -40.06
N VAL A 879 1.33 -57.38 -38.76
CA VAL A 879 1.90 -58.61 -38.15
C VAL A 879 0.92 -59.16 -37.08
N GLU A 880 0.98 -60.47 -36.80
CA GLU A 880 0.00 -61.26 -36.02
C GLU A 880 0.32 -61.37 -34.50
N VAL A 881 -0.14 -62.45 -33.84
CA VAL A 881 -0.57 -62.45 -32.42
C VAL A 881 0.07 -63.58 -31.58
N ASN A 882 0.23 -63.32 -30.26
CA ASN A 882 0.40 -64.30 -29.16
C ASN A 882 1.76 -65.07 -29.07
N PRO A 883 2.05 -65.75 -27.94
CA PRO A 883 2.07 -65.21 -26.56
C PRO A 883 3.29 -65.74 -25.74
N THR A 884 3.64 -65.14 -24.58
CA THR A 884 4.25 -65.92 -23.47
C THR A 884 4.37 -65.19 -22.12
N PHE A 885 4.26 -66.00 -21.06
CA PHE A 885 4.70 -65.82 -19.66
C PHE A 885 4.16 -64.68 -18.78
N VAL A 886 4.08 -65.02 -17.49
CA VAL A 886 3.41 -64.30 -16.41
C VAL A 886 4.39 -64.18 -15.24
N SER A 887 4.47 -62.98 -14.63
CA SER A 887 5.04 -62.63 -13.31
C SER A 887 6.32 -63.30 -12.79
N ASN A 888 7.22 -62.49 -12.21
CA ASN A 888 7.59 -62.73 -10.82
C ASN A 888 8.03 -61.46 -10.07
N THR A 889 8.25 -61.59 -8.76
CA THR A 889 8.67 -60.52 -7.83
C THR A 889 10.05 -60.83 -7.21
N GLN A 890 10.59 -59.88 -6.42
CA GLN A 890 11.78 -59.93 -5.53
C GLN A 890 13.10 -59.32 -6.05
N ALA A 891 13.97 -58.99 -5.08
CA ALA A 891 15.18 -58.14 -5.14
C ALA A 891 14.91 -56.64 -5.45
N LEU A 892 15.41 -55.62 -4.74
CA LEU A 892 16.60 -55.31 -3.90
C LEU A 892 17.65 -54.45 -4.64
N ASP A 893 17.76 -53.20 -4.14
CA ASP A 893 18.70 -52.10 -4.41
C ASP A 893 18.81 -51.52 -5.85
N PRO A 894 18.85 -50.17 -6.00
CA PRO A 894 18.94 -49.51 -7.31
C PRO A 894 20.38 -49.10 -7.70
N PRO A 895 20.78 -49.26 -8.97
CA PRO A 895 21.94 -48.57 -9.54
C PRO A 895 21.58 -47.14 -10.03
N VAL A 896 22.60 -46.31 -10.26
CA VAL A 896 22.55 -44.87 -10.58
C VAL A 896 23.18 -44.63 -11.99
N ILE A 897 23.24 -43.37 -12.47
CA ILE A 897 24.06 -42.85 -13.61
C ILE A 897 23.43 -43.05 -15.02
N GLU A 898 23.36 -42.09 -15.97
CA GLU A 898 23.41 -40.59 -15.98
C GLU A 898 23.05 -40.00 -17.38
N ILE A 899 22.79 -38.67 -17.45
CA ILE A 899 23.12 -37.70 -18.55
C ILE A 899 22.41 -37.75 -19.95
N SER A 900 22.29 -36.55 -20.57
CA SER A 900 22.08 -36.17 -22.00
C SER A 900 20.72 -36.47 -22.71
N SER A 901 20.25 -35.71 -23.73
CA SER A 901 20.59 -34.36 -24.28
C SER A 901 19.48 -33.81 -25.23
N SER A 902 19.73 -32.64 -25.84
CA SER A 902 18.97 -31.88 -26.88
C SER A 902 18.68 -32.66 -28.20
N SER A 903 18.00 -32.15 -29.27
CA SER A 903 17.77 -30.77 -29.77
C SER A 903 16.61 -30.67 -30.81
N SER A 904 16.33 -29.45 -31.27
CA SER A 904 15.42 -29.00 -32.38
C SER A 904 15.68 -29.55 -33.81
N PHE A 905 14.73 -29.40 -34.76
CA PHE A 905 14.91 -28.78 -36.11
C PHE A 905 13.58 -28.52 -36.90
N SER A 906 13.59 -28.23 -38.22
CA SER A 906 12.64 -27.34 -38.94
C SER A 906 11.99 -27.83 -40.29
N THR A 907 11.22 -26.92 -40.95
CA THR A 907 10.45 -26.90 -42.24
C THR A 907 11.25 -27.09 -43.56
N PRO A 908 10.70 -27.13 -44.83
CA PRO A 908 9.37 -26.69 -45.42
C PRO A 908 8.67 -27.76 -46.35
N ASP A 909 7.91 -27.60 -47.47
CA ASP A 909 7.52 -26.51 -48.43
C ASP A 909 6.36 -26.88 -49.45
N TYR A 910 6.04 -25.98 -50.42
CA TYR A 910 5.49 -26.16 -51.82
C TYR A 910 3.96 -26.16 -52.24
N VAL A 911 3.43 -24.97 -52.59
CA VAL A 911 2.72 -24.45 -53.84
C VAL A 911 1.61 -25.21 -54.68
N SER A 912 0.42 -24.54 -54.83
CA SER A 912 -0.62 -24.40 -55.95
C SER A 912 -1.30 -25.62 -56.67
N SER A 913 -2.37 -25.54 -57.53
CA SER A 913 -3.20 -24.47 -58.19
C SER A 913 -4.54 -24.99 -58.83
N GLU A 914 -5.55 -24.10 -59.05
CA GLU A 914 -6.64 -24.08 -60.11
C GLU A 914 -7.70 -25.24 -60.19
N ASP A 915 -8.92 -25.15 -60.80
CA ASP A 915 -9.66 -24.10 -61.58
C ASP A 915 -11.24 -24.16 -61.44
N ALA A 916 -11.97 -23.34 -62.22
CA ALA A 916 -13.36 -22.85 -62.10
C ALA A 916 -14.58 -23.68 -62.59
N GLN A 917 -15.81 -23.26 -62.20
CA GLN A 917 -16.95 -22.93 -63.10
C GLN A 917 -18.16 -22.21 -62.40
N ASN A 918 -19.14 -21.71 -63.18
CA ASN A 918 -20.17 -20.68 -62.85
C ASN A 918 -21.34 -20.78 -63.88
N PRO A 919 -22.42 -19.95 -63.94
CA PRO A 919 -23.15 -19.04 -63.01
C PRO A 919 -24.70 -19.37 -63.07
N PRO A 920 -25.73 -18.46 -63.09
CA PRO A 920 -25.92 -17.07 -62.62
C PRO A 920 -27.20 -16.83 -61.74
N ASP A 921 -27.38 -15.66 -61.11
CA ASP A 921 -28.24 -14.54 -61.64
C ASP A 921 -28.22 -13.27 -60.72
N SER A 922 -28.97 -12.22 -61.08
CA SER A 922 -28.69 -10.81 -60.73
C SER A 922 -29.82 -10.01 -60.05
N VAL A 923 -29.48 -8.93 -59.32
CA VAL A 923 -30.33 -7.72 -59.08
C VAL A 923 -29.45 -6.44 -58.92
N LEU A 924 -29.97 -5.29 -59.39
CA LEU A 924 -29.42 -3.91 -59.35
C LEU A 924 -29.77 -3.15 -58.03
N ALA A 925 -29.38 -1.89 -57.72
CA ALA A 925 -28.22 -1.01 -58.00
C ALA A 925 -28.41 0.36 -57.24
N THR A 926 -27.49 1.32 -57.41
CA THR A 926 -27.57 2.78 -57.06
C THR A 926 -27.46 3.20 -55.57
N SER A 927 -27.02 4.42 -55.19
CA SER A 927 -26.02 5.35 -55.79
C SER A 927 -25.65 6.52 -54.84
N SER A 928 -24.46 7.13 -55.06
CA SER A 928 -23.94 8.48 -54.70
C SER A 928 -22.57 8.41 -53.99
N LYS A 929 -21.43 8.99 -54.43
CA LYS A 929 -21.00 10.21 -55.18
C LYS A 929 -20.72 11.47 -54.34
N ARG A 930 -19.44 11.64 -53.96
CA ARG A 930 -18.57 12.85 -53.95
C ARG A 930 -17.22 12.42 -53.33
N LYS A 931 -15.99 12.67 -53.83
CA LYS A 931 -15.36 13.69 -54.72
C LYS A 931 -15.48 15.14 -54.21
N SER A 932 -14.45 16.01 -54.16
CA SER A 932 -12.96 15.90 -54.29
C SER A 932 -12.34 17.35 -54.17
N GLU A 933 -11.08 17.74 -54.46
CA GLU A 933 -9.84 17.14 -55.05
C GLU A 933 -8.59 18.04 -54.69
N ASN A 934 -7.47 17.49 -54.19
CA ASN A 934 -6.07 18.03 -54.13
C ASN A 934 -5.83 19.47 -53.54
N GLU A 935 -4.62 20.05 -53.31
CA GLU A 935 -3.16 19.78 -53.51
C GLU A 935 -2.36 20.64 -52.45
N SER A 936 -1.02 20.85 -52.34
CA SER A 936 0.24 20.52 -53.07
C SER A 936 1.52 20.65 -52.19
N GLU A 937 2.47 19.71 -52.33
CA GLU A 937 3.96 19.77 -52.32
C GLU A 937 4.85 20.72 -51.46
N SER A 938 5.92 20.13 -50.85
CA SER A 938 7.34 20.52 -51.12
C SER A 938 8.40 19.45 -50.71
N ALA A 939 9.08 18.87 -51.72
CA ALA A 939 10.26 17.96 -51.78
C ALA A 939 11.18 17.63 -50.55
N MET A 940 11.37 16.32 -50.29
CA MET A 940 12.61 15.47 -50.45
C MET A 940 14.03 15.94 -49.99
N PRO A 941 15.04 15.04 -49.84
CA PRO A 941 15.04 13.56 -49.70
C PRO A 941 15.93 13.00 -48.55
N ASN A 942 15.77 11.72 -48.18
CA ASN A 942 16.93 10.83 -47.97
C ASN A 942 16.58 9.32 -48.04
N VAL A 943 17.57 8.46 -48.29
CA VAL A 943 17.39 7.01 -48.50
C VAL A 943 17.95 6.20 -47.32
N GLY A 944 17.12 5.33 -46.72
CA GLY A 944 17.53 4.36 -45.71
C GLY A 944 16.65 3.11 -45.77
N LYS A 945 17.25 1.92 -45.78
CA LYS A 945 16.52 0.65 -45.92
C LYS A 945 15.73 0.32 -44.65
N GLN A 946 14.41 0.15 -44.79
CA GLN A 946 13.60 -0.46 -43.74
C GLN A 946 13.68 -1.99 -43.82
N THR A 947 14.19 -2.63 -42.78
CA THR A 947 13.85 -4.03 -42.44
C THR A 947 12.82 -3.99 -41.31
N GLY A 948 11.56 -3.78 -41.69
CA GLY A 948 10.46 -3.66 -40.73
C GLY A 948 10.13 -4.98 -40.04
N ILE A 949 10.40 -5.07 -38.75
CA ILE A 949 9.79 -6.07 -37.86
C ILE A 949 8.29 -5.75 -37.77
N SER A 950 7.41 -6.77 -37.79
CA SER A 950 5.97 -6.52 -37.67
C SER A 950 5.63 -5.95 -36.28
N PRO A 951 4.66 -5.03 -36.15
CA PRO A 951 4.27 -4.49 -34.84
C PRO A 951 3.88 -5.58 -33.84
N SER A 952 3.25 -6.66 -34.30
CA SER A 952 2.96 -7.84 -33.49
C SER A 952 4.20 -8.49 -32.88
N LEU A 953 5.30 -8.62 -33.63
CA LEU A 953 6.54 -9.23 -33.13
C LEU A 953 7.32 -8.27 -32.23
N GLY A 954 7.23 -6.96 -32.48
CA GLY A 954 7.72 -5.90 -31.58
C GLY A 954 7.08 -6.00 -30.20
N ASN A 955 5.75 -5.91 -30.11
CA ASN A 955 5.01 -6.02 -28.86
C ASN A 955 5.25 -7.38 -28.16
N THR A 956 5.45 -8.47 -28.92
CA THR A 956 5.76 -9.80 -28.34
C THR A 956 7.18 -9.84 -27.76
N LEU A 957 8.15 -9.19 -28.39
CA LEU A 957 9.51 -9.06 -27.87
C LEU A 957 9.55 -8.17 -26.62
N GLU A 958 8.84 -7.04 -26.60
CA GLU A 958 8.71 -6.20 -25.41
C GLU A 958 8.12 -7.00 -24.24
N HIS A 959 7.03 -7.74 -24.46
CA HIS A 959 6.41 -8.55 -23.41
C HIS A 959 7.30 -9.72 -22.93
N ILE A 960 8.15 -10.28 -23.79
CA ILE A 960 9.17 -11.28 -23.39
C ILE A 960 10.27 -10.63 -22.54
N VAL A 961 10.67 -9.38 -22.84
CA VAL A 961 11.63 -8.63 -22.03
C VAL A 961 11.03 -8.29 -20.65
N GLU A 962 9.77 -7.85 -20.58
CA GLU A 962 9.05 -7.64 -19.31
C GLU A 962 9.02 -8.92 -18.45
N GLN A 963 8.73 -10.08 -19.05
CA GLN A 963 8.73 -11.38 -18.36
C GLN A 963 10.13 -11.75 -17.83
N LEU A 964 11.20 -11.45 -18.59
CA LEU A 964 12.59 -11.67 -18.18
C LEU A 964 13.03 -10.72 -17.06
N ASP A 965 12.64 -9.45 -17.09
CA ASP A 965 12.91 -8.51 -16.01
C ASP A 965 12.20 -8.91 -14.71
N VAL A 966 10.94 -9.35 -14.79
CA VAL A 966 10.19 -9.88 -13.63
C VAL A 966 10.86 -11.14 -13.06
N LEU A 967 11.32 -12.07 -13.91
CA LEU A 967 12.06 -13.25 -13.47
C LEU A 967 13.39 -12.86 -12.79
N THR A 968 14.14 -11.93 -13.38
CA THR A 968 15.42 -11.45 -12.85
C THR A 968 15.25 -10.76 -11.49
N LEU A 969 14.22 -9.93 -11.34
CA LEU A 969 13.86 -9.31 -10.07
C LEU A 969 13.46 -10.36 -9.02
N THR A 970 12.72 -11.40 -9.43
CA THR A 970 12.30 -12.49 -8.54
C THR A 970 13.49 -13.30 -8.03
N VAL A 971 14.48 -13.60 -8.88
CA VAL A 971 15.73 -14.25 -8.48
C VAL A 971 16.50 -13.38 -7.48
N SER A 972 16.67 -12.08 -7.76
CA SER A 972 17.38 -11.17 -6.85
C SER A 972 16.70 -11.05 -5.48
N ILE A 973 15.37 -11.06 -5.42
CA ILE A 973 14.60 -11.08 -4.16
C ILE A 973 14.78 -12.41 -3.41
N LEU A 974 14.93 -13.53 -4.11
CA LEU A 974 15.22 -14.82 -3.49
C LEU A 974 16.65 -14.89 -2.94
N GLU A 975 17.64 -14.34 -3.65
CA GLU A 975 19.03 -14.24 -3.18
C GLU A 975 19.15 -13.34 -1.94
N GLN A 976 18.47 -12.19 -1.91
CA GLN A 976 18.38 -11.33 -0.72
C GLN A 976 17.70 -12.03 0.47
N ARG A 977 16.74 -12.91 0.23
CA ARG A 977 16.09 -13.69 1.29
C ARG A 977 16.96 -14.86 1.78
N LEU A 978 17.73 -15.49 0.88
CA LEU A 978 18.64 -16.57 1.22
C LEU A 978 19.77 -16.04 2.12
N THR A 979 20.48 -15.00 1.68
CA THR A 979 21.56 -14.34 2.44
C THR A 979 21.09 -13.84 3.82
N LEU A 980 19.94 -13.18 3.90
CA LEU A 980 19.35 -12.72 5.18
C LEU A 980 18.93 -13.90 6.10
N THR A 981 18.73 -15.10 5.54
CA THR A 981 18.49 -16.33 6.32
C THR A 981 19.81 -16.97 6.78
N GLU A 982 20.86 -16.94 5.96
CA GLU A 982 22.21 -17.40 6.32
C GLU A 982 22.83 -16.54 7.42
N ASP A 983 22.72 -15.20 7.34
CA ASP A 983 23.17 -14.28 8.39
C ASP A 983 22.47 -14.56 9.73
N LYS A 984 21.16 -14.83 9.72
CA LYS A 984 20.41 -15.19 10.94
C LYS A 984 20.75 -16.58 11.47
N LEU A 985 21.05 -17.53 10.60
CA LEU A 985 21.53 -18.85 11.02
C LEU A 985 22.89 -18.73 11.71
N LYS A 986 23.77 -17.88 11.17
CA LYS A 986 25.08 -17.55 11.75
C LYS A 986 24.94 -16.82 13.09
N GLU A 987 24.08 -15.80 13.19
CA GLU A 987 23.76 -15.11 14.46
C GLU A 987 23.23 -16.10 15.51
N CYS A 988 22.38 -17.06 15.11
CA CYS A 988 21.89 -18.11 16.00
C CYS A 988 23.01 -19.03 16.50
N LEU A 989 23.93 -19.44 15.61
CA LEU A 989 25.09 -20.28 15.96
C LEU A 989 26.08 -19.55 16.87
N GLU A 990 26.38 -18.27 16.60
CA GLU A 990 27.26 -17.45 17.43
C GLU A 990 26.67 -17.25 18.84
N ASN A 991 25.37 -16.98 18.96
CA ASN A 991 24.69 -16.93 20.25
C ASN A 991 24.67 -18.29 20.98
N GLN A 992 24.47 -19.40 20.26
CA GLN A 992 24.51 -20.75 20.85
C GLN A 992 25.91 -21.11 21.36
N GLN A 993 26.96 -20.74 20.61
CA GLN A 993 28.35 -20.90 21.04
C GLN A 993 28.70 -20.01 22.24
N LYS A 994 28.08 -18.83 22.34
CA LYS A 994 28.25 -17.92 23.47
C LYS A 994 27.60 -18.43 24.76
N MET A 995 26.37 -18.95 24.69
CA MET A 995 25.72 -19.61 25.84
C MET A 995 26.56 -20.82 26.32
N LEU A 996 27.11 -21.63 25.41
CA LEU A 996 28.01 -22.75 25.75
C LEU A 996 29.38 -22.33 26.32
N LEU A 997 29.76 -21.05 26.19
CA LEU A 997 30.93 -20.46 26.85
C LEU A 997 30.58 -19.88 28.23
N GLU A 998 29.39 -19.31 28.37
CA GLU A 998 28.86 -18.79 29.64
C GLU A 998 28.55 -19.95 30.61
N GLU A 999 27.91 -21.05 30.15
CA GLU A 999 27.74 -22.31 30.92
C GLU A 999 29.07 -22.96 31.33
N ARG A 1000 30.18 -22.65 30.64
CA ARG A 1000 31.55 -23.10 30.98
C ARG A 1000 32.33 -22.12 31.86
N GLN A 1001 31.73 -21.01 32.28
CA GLN A 1001 32.29 -20.07 33.25
C GLN A 1001 31.53 -20.08 34.59
N GLU A 1002 30.33 -20.67 34.63
CA GLU A 1002 29.55 -20.89 35.86
C GLU A 1002 29.71 -22.31 36.45
N ALA A 1003 30.58 -23.15 35.87
CA ALA A 1003 30.86 -24.55 36.26
C ALA A 1003 32.36 -24.82 36.50
#